data_AF-A0A7I4EJK1-F1
#
_entry.id   AF-A0A7I4EJK1-F1
#
_cell.length_a   1.000
_cell.length_b   1.000
_cell.length_c   1.000
_cell.angle_alpha   90.00
_cell.angle_beta   90.00
_cell.angle_gamma   90.00
#
_symmetry.space_group_name_H-M   'P 1'
#
loop_
_entity.id
_entity.type
_entity.pdbx_description
1 polymer ?
#
loop_
_entity_poly.entity_id
_entity_poly.type
_entity_poly.pdbx_seq_one_letter_code
_entity_poly.pdbx_strand_id
1 'polypeptide(L)'
;MSSLSRELVFLILQFLDEEKFKETVHKLEQESGFFFNMKYFEDQVQGGEWEEVERYLSGFTKVDDNRYSMKIFFEIRKQKYLEALDKQDRAKAVDILVKDLKVFSSFNEELYKEITQLLTLENFRENEQLSKYGDTKSARNIMLLELKKLIEANPLFRDKLAFPSLKASRLRTLINQSLNWQHQLCKNPRPNPDIKTLFIDHTCGPPNGARAPPPANNPLVGGIPKQGAFPLGTHSPFQPAPPSASSLAGWMANPNPPAPHAPVANGPAALTAPPNSAALLKRPRTPPSTTPTVDYQSADSEHLMKRARPGVQSVDEVKTVFVPGGTSHPQNNVSPDDLPKSVARSLNQGSCVMSMDFHPIQQSVLLVGTNVGDIGIWEVGSREKLAQRTFKVWDITAASMPMQAALVKDPAVSVNRTVWNPDGTLLGVAFSKHIVHIYAYNGGSDLRQHLEIDAHVGGVNDLAFSHPNKQLCVITCGDDKTIKVWDAATGRKQYTFEGHEAPVYSVCPHHKESIQFIFSTAIDGKIKAWLYDLLGSRVDYDAPGHWCTTMAYSADGTRLFSCGTSKDGESYLVEWNESEGAIKRTYSGFRKRSAGVVQFDTTRNRFLAAGDEFLIKFWDMDNTNLLTTIDAEGGLPASPRLRFNKDGSLLAVTTSDNGIKILANRDGMQMLRALEARAYDTNRVPPEPAVSKPPVGNALGVVSTPGGGGGERPNSSSMAGSVMDGPTLNMGGSRVRPRERVGNDHSGMEGGRTPETKPRIPDEIPDRSKSWKLTEITEQNQCRTIRLPDSLPPNKVARLIYTNAGVALLALASNAVHKLWKWQRNERNINGKATASVSPQLWQPASGILMTNDISETNPEDAVPCIALSKNDSYVMSASGGKVSLFNMMTFKVMTTFMPPPPAATFLAFHPQDNNIIAIGMEDSTIQIYNVRVDEVKSKLKGHQKRITGLAFSNTLNVLVSSGADAQLCMWGTDGWEKRKSKFVQVQPGGRSPSMGDTRVQFHNDQVRLLVVHESQLAVYEAAKLDRLRQWVPQNPFPAAISNATYSCDSQLIYAGFVDGSVGVFDAESLRPRCRLAPSVHIPPGVSGSTVYPLVIAAHPAEPNQFALGLSDGGVQVIEPLESEGKWGTGPPADNGTASGVPSGPASGNQGSDQTPR
;
A
#
# COMPACT_ATOMS: atom_id res chain seq x y z
N MET A 1 -32.79 7.47 -18.50
CA MET A 1 -31.87 6.31 -18.53
C MET A 1 -31.35 6.09 -17.11
N SER A 2 -31.01 4.86 -16.72
CA SER A 2 -30.61 4.54 -15.33
C SER A 2 -29.08 4.52 -15.15
N SER A 3 -28.59 5.36 -14.22
CA SER A 3 -27.35 5.15 -13.46
C SER A 3 -26.08 4.73 -14.24
N LEU A 4 -25.65 5.54 -15.22
CA LEU A 4 -24.20 5.74 -15.37
C LEU A 4 -23.73 6.66 -14.24
N SER A 5 -22.52 6.46 -13.72
CA SER A 5 -21.95 7.41 -12.76
C SER A 5 -21.68 8.76 -13.44
N ARG A 6 -21.83 9.86 -12.69
CA ARG A 6 -21.60 11.22 -13.21
C ARG A 6 -20.20 11.36 -13.83
N GLU A 7 -19.21 10.73 -13.21
CA GLU A 7 -17.81 10.66 -13.69
C GLU A 7 -17.65 9.91 -15.02
N LEU A 8 -18.36 8.80 -15.20
CA LEU A 8 -18.34 8.04 -16.46
C LEU A 8 -18.97 8.84 -17.61
N VAL A 9 -20.04 9.59 -17.35
CA VAL A 9 -20.62 10.49 -18.36
C VAL A 9 -19.63 11.60 -18.76
N PHE A 10 -18.93 12.22 -17.81
CA PHE A 10 -17.87 13.20 -18.13
C PHE A 10 -16.72 12.57 -18.94
N LEU A 11 -16.30 11.34 -18.63
CA LEU A 11 -15.29 10.61 -19.42
C LEU A 11 -15.75 10.33 -20.86
N ILE A 12 -17.02 9.95 -21.04
CA ILE A 12 -17.60 9.72 -22.37
C ILE A 12 -17.72 11.03 -23.15
N LEU A 13 -18.18 12.12 -22.52
CA LEU A 13 -18.24 13.45 -23.13
C LEU A 13 -16.86 13.92 -23.61
N GLN A 14 -15.82 13.74 -22.79
CA GLN A 14 -14.44 14.05 -23.19
C GLN A 14 -14.01 13.24 -24.42
N PHE A 15 -14.24 11.92 -24.42
CA PHE A 15 -13.86 11.06 -25.54
C PHE A 15 -14.59 11.41 -26.84
N LEU A 16 -15.88 11.74 -26.75
CA LEU A 16 -16.68 12.14 -27.91
C LEU A 16 -16.21 13.50 -28.48
N ASP A 17 -15.73 14.44 -27.66
CA ASP A 17 -15.12 15.69 -28.16
C ASP A 17 -13.71 15.48 -28.73
N GLU A 18 -12.87 14.66 -28.07
CA GLU A 18 -11.53 14.28 -28.56
C GLU A 18 -11.59 13.62 -29.96
N GLU A 19 -12.56 12.70 -30.18
CA GLU A 19 -12.82 12.06 -31.47
C GLU A 19 -13.81 12.85 -32.36
N LYS A 20 -14.21 14.06 -31.95
CA LYS A 20 -14.98 15.07 -32.71
C LYS A 20 -16.43 14.73 -33.08
N PHE A 21 -17.07 13.81 -32.35
CA PHE A 21 -18.50 13.44 -32.48
C PHE A 21 -19.44 14.49 -31.87
N LYS A 22 -19.33 15.75 -32.29
CA LYS A 22 -19.99 16.92 -31.67
C LYS A 22 -21.50 16.77 -31.47
N GLU A 23 -22.23 16.27 -32.47
CA GLU A 23 -23.68 16.07 -32.35
C GLU A 23 -24.04 15.06 -31.24
N THR A 24 -23.19 14.05 -31.04
CA THR A 24 -23.33 13.05 -29.96
C THR A 24 -22.94 13.63 -28.61
N VAL A 25 -21.91 14.51 -28.55
CA VAL A 25 -21.55 15.26 -27.33
C VAL A 25 -22.76 16.05 -26.83
N HIS A 26 -23.33 16.92 -27.68
CA HIS A 26 -24.37 17.85 -27.22
C HIS A 26 -25.71 17.17 -26.90
N LYS A 27 -26.04 16.07 -27.58
CA LYS A 27 -27.17 15.21 -27.18
C LYS A 27 -26.93 14.54 -25.82
N LEU A 28 -25.73 14.04 -25.55
CA LEU A 28 -25.41 13.44 -24.24
C LEU A 28 -25.35 14.49 -23.12
N GLU A 29 -24.90 15.71 -23.39
CA GLU A 29 -25.01 16.86 -22.47
C GLU A 29 -26.48 17.13 -22.12
N GLN A 30 -27.35 17.24 -23.12
CA GLN A 30 -28.79 17.47 -22.98
C GLN A 30 -29.50 16.33 -22.23
N GLU A 31 -29.27 15.07 -22.60
CA GLU A 31 -29.95 13.90 -22.02
C GLU A 31 -29.48 13.57 -20.59
N SER A 32 -28.25 13.94 -20.23
CA SER A 32 -27.71 13.73 -18.88
C SER A 32 -27.93 14.91 -17.93
N GLY A 33 -28.02 16.13 -18.46
CA GLY A 33 -28.18 17.36 -17.66
C GLY A 33 -27.01 17.67 -16.71
N PHE A 34 -25.86 17.00 -16.87
CA PHE A 34 -24.71 17.08 -15.95
C PHE A 34 -23.70 18.19 -16.29
N PHE A 35 -23.61 18.61 -17.55
CA PHE A 35 -22.71 19.65 -18.03
C PHE A 35 -23.42 20.54 -19.06
N PHE A 36 -23.39 21.86 -18.85
CA PHE A 36 -23.97 22.82 -19.79
C PHE A 36 -22.86 23.53 -20.57
N ASN A 37 -22.79 23.23 -21.86
CA ASN A 37 -21.76 23.75 -22.76
C ASN A 37 -22.13 25.16 -23.22
N MET A 38 -21.77 26.15 -22.41
CA MET A 38 -22.03 27.56 -22.69
C MET A 38 -21.57 27.96 -24.10
N LYS A 39 -20.43 27.45 -24.58
CA LYS A 39 -19.94 27.77 -25.92
C LYS A 39 -20.85 27.24 -27.03
N TYR A 40 -21.32 26.00 -26.94
CA TYR A 40 -22.29 25.46 -27.89
C TYR A 40 -23.59 26.30 -27.89
N PHE A 41 -24.09 26.67 -26.71
CA PHE A 41 -25.25 27.54 -26.56
C PHE A 41 -25.05 28.92 -27.19
N GLU A 42 -23.87 29.55 -27.01
CA GLU A 42 -23.50 30.80 -27.68
C GLU A 42 -23.51 30.66 -29.20
N ASP A 43 -22.91 29.61 -29.74
CA ASP A 43 -22.82 29.34 -31.18
C ASP A 43 -24.24 29.15 -31.78
N GLN A 44 -25.14 28.41 -31.11
CA GLN A 44 -26.54 28.23 -31.55
C GLN A 44 -27.37 29.52 -31.49
N VAL A 45 -27.22 30.32 -30.43
CA VAL A 45 -27.92 31.62 -30.29
C VAL A 45 -27.44 32.63 -31.33
N GLN A 46 -26.15 32.65 -31.67
CA GLN A 46 -25.61 33.49 -32.75
C GLN A 46 -26.08 33.02 -34.14
N GLY A 47 -26.13 31.71 -34.37
CA GLY A 47 -26.73 31.10 -35.57
C GLY A 47 -28.24 31.42 -35.70
N GLY A 48 -28.95 31.46 -34.57
CA GLY A 48 -30.38 31.70 -34.47
C GLY A 48 -31.21 30.43 -34.71
N GLU A 49 -30.64 29.27 -34.39
CA GLU A 49 -31.30 27.97 -34.47
C GLU A 49 -32.23 27.79 -33.26
N TRP A 50 -33.27 28.63 -33.19
CA TRP A 50 -34.10 28.82 -31.99
C TRP A 50 -34.74 27.53 -31.45
N GLU A 51 -35.01 26.56 -32.32
CA GLU A 51 -35.50 25.24 -31.91
C GLU A 51 -34.43 24.38 -31.22
N GLU A 52 -33.17 24.46 -31.65
CA GLU A 52 -32.05 23.78 -30.98
C GLU A 52 -31.71 24.47 -29.66
N VAL A 53 -31.78 25.81 -29.62
CA VAL A 53 -31.58 26.60 -28.39
C VAL A 53 -32.60 26.20 -27.30
N GLU A 54 -33.90 26.11 -27.64
CA GLU A 54 -34.92 25.67 -26.67
C GLU A 54 -34.81 24.17 -26.31
N ARG A 55 -34.46 23.32 -27.29
CA ARG A 55 -34.24 21.87 -27.12
C ARG A 55 -33.07 21.57 -26.18
N TYR A 56 -31.92 22.20 -26.39
CA TYR A 56 -30.74 22.04 -25.54
C TYR A 56 -31.04 22.51 -24.11
N LEU A 57 -31.67 23.68 -23.93
CA LEU A 57 -32.08 24.19 -22.63
C LEU A 57 -33.02 23.26 -21.87
N SER A 58 -33.94 22.55 -22.54
CA SER A 58 -34.91 21.67 -21.87
C SER A 58 -34.29 20.46 -21.16
N GLY A 59 -33.03 20.13 -21.44
CA GLY A 59 -32.25 19.14 -20.68
C GLY A 59 -31.79 19.63 -19.30
N PHE A 60 -31.84 20.94 -19.06
CA PHE A 60 -31.32 21.59 -17.84
C PHE A 60 -32.38 22.34 -17.04
N THR A 61 -33.38 22.92 -17.72
CA THR A 61 -34.49 23.63 -17.06
C THR A 61 -35.71 23.82 -17.99
N LYS A 62 -36.88 24.06 -17.39
CA LYS A 62 -38.17 24.35 -18.04
C LYS A 62 -38.63 25.78 -17.75
N VAL A 63 -39.67 26.23 -18.48
CA VAL A 63 -40.26 27.57 -18.37
C VAL A 63 -40.79 27.86 -16.97
N ASP A 64 -41.30 26.83 -16.31
CA ASP A 64 -42.01 26.84 -15.02
C ASP A 64 -41.13 26.59 -13.79
N ASP A 65 -39.88 26.15 -13.95
CA ASP A 65 -39.01 25.76 -12.82
C ASP A 65 -38.72 26.92 -11.85
N ASN A 66 -38.32 28.09 -12.37
CA ASN A 66 -38.03 29.27 -11.56
C ASN A 66 -38.00 30.58 -12.40
N ARG A 67 -37.93 31.73 -11.71
CA ARG A 67 -37.98 33.07 -12.31
C ARG A 67 -36.85 33.38 -13.30
N TYR A 68 -35.66 32.80 -13.13
CA TYR A 68 -34.55 32.96 -14.08
C TYR A 68 -34.82 32.14 -15.34
N SER A 69 -35.23 30.87 -15.21
CA SER A 69 -35.61 30.02 -16.34
C SER A 69 -36.75 30.62 -17.16
N MET A 70 -37.78 31.13 -16.48
CA MET A 70 -38.89 31.86 -17.11
C MET A 70 -38.40 33.05 -17.95
N LYS A 71 -37.48 33.87 -17.42
CA LYS A 71 -36.91 35.02 -18.16
C LYS A 71 -36.01 34.57 -19.33
N ILE A 72 -35.25 33.47 -19.18
CA ILE A 72 -34.43 32.87 -20.25
C ILE A 72 -35.32 32.50 -21.44
N PHE A 73 -36.36 31.68 -21.22
CA PHE A 73 -37.27 31.28 -22.29
C PHE A 73 -38.07 32.46 -22.87
N PHE A 74 -38.44 33.45 -22.04
CA PHE A 74 -39.13 34.65 -22.49
C PHE A 74 -38.28 35.46 -23.47
N GLU A 75 -37.04 35.81 -23.13
CA GLU A 75 -36.18 36.63 -24.01
C GLU A 75 -35.85 35.89 -25.32
N ILE A 76 -35.61 34.57 -25.27
CA ILE A 76 -35.38 33.74 -26.47
C ILE A 76 -36.60 33.78 -27.41
N ARG A 77 -37.81 33.56 -26.87
CA ARG A 77 -39.05 33.54 -27.66
C ARG A 77 -39.46 34.93 -28.16
N LYS A 78 -39.14 35.97 -27.40
CA LYS A 78 -39.30 37.38 -27.79
C LYS A 78 -38.34 37.74 -28.94
N GLN A 79 -37.07 37.33 -28.89
CA GLN A 79 -36.14 37.52 -30.01
C GLN A 79 -36.56 36.74 -31.27
N LYS A 80 -36.97 35.47 -31.11
CA LYS A 80 -37.56 34.61 -32.16
C LYS A 80 -38.76 35.28 -32.86
N TYR A 81 -39.62 35.95 -32.08
CA TYR A 81 -40.76 36.74 -32.57
C TYR A 81 -40.34 38.03 -33.30
N LEU A 82 -39.44 38.83 -32.71
CA LEU A 82 -38.93 40.06 -33.34
C LEU A 82 -38.23 39.76 -34.67
N GLU A 83 -37.51 38.64 -34.79
CA GLU A 83 -36.90 38.20 -36.04
C GLU A 83 -37.90 37.73 -37.11
N ALA A 84 -39.13 37.35 -36.73
CA ALA A 84 -40.20 37.08 -37.69
C ALA A 84 -40.80 38.41 -38.21
N LEU A 85 -41.02 39.39 -37.32
CA LEU A 85 -41.44 40.75 -37.71
C LEU A 85 -40.41 41.44 -38.61
N ASP A 86 -39.11 41.34 -38.29
CA ASP A 86 -38.01 41.93 -39.06
C ASP A 86 -37.85 41.32 -40.47
N LYS A 87 -38.31 40.07 -40.65
CA LYS A 87 -38.40 39.39 -41.95
C LYS A 87 -39.75 39.61 -42.66
N GLN A 88 -40.63 40.45 -42.09
CA GLN A 88 -42.01 40.68 -42.54
C GLN A 88 -42.90 39.43 -42.58
N ASP A 89 -42.48 38.33 -41.94
CA ASP A 89 -43.22 37.07 -41.84
C ASP A 89 -44.28 37.16 -40.73
N ARG A 90 -45.32 37.96 -40.99
CA ARG A 90 -46.44 38.18 -40.05
C ARG A 90 -47.18 36.88 -39.71
N ALA A 91 -47.20 35.88 -40.62
CA ALA A 91 -47.83 34.59 -40.36
C ALA A 91 -47.06 33.81 -39.27
N LYS A 92 -45.73 33.71 -39.40
CA LYS A 92 -44.87 33.09 -38.39
C LYS A 92 -44.82 33.89 -37.09
N ALA A 93 -44.85 35.22 -37.16
CA ALA A 93 -44.93 36.06 -35.97
C ALA A 93 -46.21 35.79 -35.15
N VAL A 94 -47.37 35.66 -35.80
CA VAL A 94 -48.63 35.27 -35.13
C VAL A 94 -48.53 33.87 -34.52
N ASP A 95 -47.92 32.90 -35.23
CA ASP A 95 -47.77 31.53 -34.72
C ASP A 95 -46.90 31.46 -33.46
N ILE A 96 -45.75 32.17 -33.45
CA ILE A 96 -44.87 32.30 -32.28
C ILE A 96 -45.60 33.04 -31.14
N LEU A 97 -46.35 34.10 -31.44
CA LEU A 97 -47.10 34.83 -30.43
C LEU A 97 -48.11 33.94 -29.69
N VAL A 98 -48.88 33.15 -30.44
CA VAL A 98 -49.96 32.29 -29.92
C VAL A 98 -49.45 31.02 -29.24
N LYS A 99 -48.37 30.40 -29.74
CA LYS A 99 -47.80 29.16 -29.19
C LYS A 99 -46.77 29.41 -28.10
N ASP A 100 -45.78 30.25 -28.38
CA ASP A 100 -44.55 30.35 -27.59
C ASP A 100 -44.66 31.43 -26.51
N LEU A 101 -45.23 32.60 -26.86
CA LEU A 101 -45.29 33.77 -25.98
C LEU A 101 -46.57 33.85 -25.13
N LYS A 102 -47.70 33.30 -25.60
CA LYS A 102 -48.97 33.29 -24.83
C LYS A 102 -48.86 32.62 -23.46
N VAL A 103 -47.94 31.67 -23.30
CA VAL A 103 -47.65 31.01 -22.00
C VAL A 103 -47.23 32.01 -20.91
N PHE A 104 -46.69 33.19 -21.28
CA PHE A 104 -46.27 34.22 -20.33
C PHE A 104 -47.38 35.23 -19.96
N SER A 105 -48.53 35.24 -20.65
CA SER A 105 -49.58 36.25 -20.41
C SER A 105 -50.26 36.12 -19.05
N SER A 106 -50.13 34.96 -18.39
CA SER A 106 -50.57 34.71 -17.01
C SER A 106 -49.69 35.39 -15.95
N PHE A 107 -48.46 35.77 -16.30
CA PHE A 107 -47.50 36.43 -15.41
C PHE A 107 -47.41 37.94 -15.65
N ASN A 108 -47.64 38.38 -16.90
CA ASN A 108 -47.81 39.79 -17.24
C ASN A 108 -48.71 39.94 -18.48
N GLU A 109 -49.99 40.24 -18.25
CA GLU A 109 -50.99 40.40 -19.32
C GLU A 109 -50.78 41.71 -20.12
N GLU A 110 -50.25 42.76 -19.48
CA GLU A 110 -49.98 44.07 -20.09
C GLU A 110 -48.85 43.96 -21.12
N LEU A 111 -47.73 43.33 -20.74
CA LEU A 111 -46.61 43.05 -21.64
C LEU A 111 -47.01 42.17 -22.83
N TYR A 112 -47.92 41.20 -22.63
CA TYR A 112 -48.46 40.41 -23.74
C TYR A 112 -49.33 41.26 -24.70
N LYS A 113 -50.09 42.22 -24.18
CA LYS A 113 -50.85 43.20 -25.00
C LYS A 113 -49.90 44.13 -25.77
N GLU A 114 -48.85 44.66 -25.15
CA GLU A 114 -47.81 45.46 -25.80
C GLU A 114 -47.16 44.69 -26.96
N ILE A 115 -46.73 43.44 -26.73
CA ILE A 115 -46.12 42.60 -27.75
C ILE A 115 -47.11 42.28 -28.89
N THR A 116 -48.40 42.11 -28.57
CA THR A 116 -49.47 41.91 -29.57
C THR A 116 -49.68 43.15 -30.45
N GLN A 117 -49.56 44.36 -29.91
CA GLN A 117 -49.66 45.61 -30.67
C GLN A 117 -48.53 45.76 -31.71
N LEU A 118 -47.38 45.08 -31.54
CA LEU A 118 -46.31 45.10 -32.55
C LEU A 118 -46.73 44.48 -33.90
N LEU A 119 -47.80 43.67 -33.95
CA LEU A 119 -48.38 43.18 -35.20
C LEU A 119 -49.11 44.26 -36.01
N THR A 120 -49.59 45.32 -35.36
CA THR A 120 -50.36 46.40 -36.03
C THR A 120 -49.46 47.49 -36.64
N LEU A 121 -48.19 47.52 -36.28
CA LEU A 121 -47.18 48.43 -36.84
C LEU A 121 -46.68 47.91 -38.20
N GLU A 122 -46.28 48.80 -39.10
CA GLU A 122 -45.53 48.42 -40.31
C GLU A 122 -44.05 48.16 -39.99
N ASN A 123 -43.48 48.94 -39.06
CA ASN A 123 -42.16 48.69 -38.50
C ASN A 123 -42.20 48.70 -36.96
N PHE A 124 -41.93 47.55 -36.34
CA PHE A 124 -41.97 47.41 -34.87
C PHE A 124 -40.98 48.33 -34.13
N ARG A 125 -39.98 48.92 -34.82
CA ARG A 125 -39.05 49.92 -34.29
C ARG A 125 -39.69 51.28 -34.00
N GLU A 126 -40.93 51.50 -34.45
CA GLU A 126 -41.76 52.65 -34.06
C GLU A 126 -42.19 52.59 -32.58
N ASN A 127 -42.13 51.41 -31.94
CA ASN A 127 -42.30 51.29 -30.50
C ASN A 127 -41.06 51.84 -29.77
N GLU A 128 -41.27 52.74 -28.80
CA GLU A 128 -40.22 53.43 -28.06
C GLU A 128 -39.19 52.47 -27.42
N GLN A 129 -39.63 51.35 -26.86
CA GLN A 129 -38.76 50.34 -26.23
C GLN A 129 -37.88 49.61 -27.26
N LEU A 130 -38.32 49.50 -28.52
CA LEU A 130 -37.65 48.77 -29.61
C LEU A 130 -36.98 49.68 -30.64
N SER A 131 -37.06 51.00 -30.47
CA SER A 131 -36.36 52.02 -31.27
C SER A 131 -34.85 51.81 -31.42
N LYS A 132 -34.22 51.10 -30.47
CA LYS A 132 -32.79 50.76 -30.45
C LYS A 132 -32.45 49.41 -31.10
N TYR A 133 -33.45 48.68 -31.62
CA TYR A 133 -33.24 47.40 -32.29
C TYR A 133 -32.58 47.61 -33.66
N GLY A 134 -31.27 47.36 -33.74
CA GLY A 134 -30.49 47.47 -34.98
C GLY A 134 -30.70 46.30 -35.93
N ASP A 135 -29.60 45.62 -36.29
CA ASP A 135 -29.63 44.38 -37.06
C ASP A 135 -29.79 43.15 -36.14
N THR A 136 -30.19 42.02 -36.74
CA THR A 136 -30.43 40.75 -36.02
C THR A 136 -29.20 40.18 -35.33
N LYS A 137 -27.98 40.37 -35.84
CA LYS A 137 -26.77 39.85 -35.16
C LYS A 137 -26.43 40.68 -33.93
N SER A 138 -26.54 42.01 -34.01
CA SER A 138 -26.40 42.88 -32.84
C SER A 138 -27.46 42.58 -31.78
N ALA A 139 -28.72 42.36 -32.18
CA ALA A 139 -29.80 41.99 -31.25
C ALA A 139 -29.51 40.66 -30.53
N ARG A 140 -29.11 39.60 -31.27
CA ARG A 140 -28.70 38.31 -30.71
C ARG A 140 -27.55 38.45 -29.72
N ASN A 141 -26.53 39.25 -30.03
CA ASN A 141 -25.38 39.47 -29.14
C ASN A 141 -25.77 40.19 -27.84
N ILE A 142 -26.65 41.20 -27.92
CA ILE A 142 -27.17 41.92 -26.74
C ILE A 142 -28.01 40.98 -25.86
N MET A 143 -28.90 40.19 -26.47
CA MET A 143 -29.68 39.18 -25.75
C MET A 143 -28.79 38.13 -25.10
N LEU A 144 -27.79 37.60 -25.83
CA LEU A 144 -26.87 36.58 -25.34
C LEU A 144 -26.09 37.04 -24.09
N LEU A 145 -25.69 38.31 -24.03
CA LEU A 145 -25.05 38.89 -22.84
C LEU A 145 -25.97 38.90 -21.61
N GLU A 146 -27.28 39.07 -21.80
CA GLU A 146 -28.26 38.96 -20.71
C GLU A 146 -28.56 37.50 -20.35
N LEU A 147 -28.69 36.61 -21.34
CA LEU A 147 -28.89 35.17 -21.12
C LEU A 147 -27.74 34.54 -20.31
N LYS A 148 -26.47 34.92 -20.57
CA LYS A 148 -25.33 34.47 -19.76
C LYS A 148 -25.51 34.78 -18.27
N LYS A 149 -25.81 36.04 -17.93
CA LYS A 149 -26.07 36.45 -16.53
C LYS A 149 -27.21 35.67 -15.90
N LEU A 150 -28.28 35.41 -16.66
CA LEU A 150 -29.43 34.66 -16.16
C LEU A 150 -29.10 33.19 -15.94
N ILE A 151 -28.29 32.56 -16.79
CA ILE A 151 -27.81 31.18 -16.63
C ILE A 151 -26.85 31.09 -15.44
N GLU A 152 -25.90 32.02 -15.30
CA GLU A 152 -24.95 32.09 -14.17
C GLU A 152 -25.65 32.34 -12.82
N ALA A 153 -26.74 33.11 -12.82
CA ALA A 153 -27.55 33.37 -11.61
C ALA A 153 -28.57 32.26 -11.28
N ASN A 154 -28.85 31.34 -12.21
CA ASN A 154 -29.89 30.33 -12.05
C ASN A 154 -29.37 29.11 -11.25
N PRO A 155 -29.95 28.78 -10.08
CA PRO A 155 -29.48 27.68 -9.23
C PRO A 155 -29.39 26.32 -9.92
N LEU A 156 -30.17 26.07 -10.98
CA LEU A 156 -30.19 24.80 -11.71
C LEU A 156 -28.95 24.54 -12.59
N PHE A 157 -28.13 25.57 -12.82
CA PHE A 157 -26.87 25.52 -13.58
C PHE A 157 -25.62 25.56 -12.67
N ARG A 158 -25.80 25.77 -11.36
CA ARG A 158 -24.71 25.67 -10.39
C ARG A 158 -24.03 24.29 -10.51
N ASP A 159 -22.70 24.30 -10.49
CA ASP A 159 -21.84 23.12 -10.63
C ASP A 159 -22.03 22.31 -11.94
N LYS A 160 -22.60 22.93 -12.98
CA LYS A 160 -22.74 22.39 -14.35
C LYS A 160 -22.01 23.20 -15.43
N LEU A 161 -21.62 24.45 -15.15
CA LEU A 161 -20.98 25.35 -16.12
C LEU A 161 -19.47 25.12 -16.31
N ALA A 162 -18.84 24.32 -15.44
CA ALA A 162 -17.41 24.00 -15.51
C ALA A 162 -17.22 22.50 -15.83
N PHE A 163 -16.40 22.20 -16.83
CA PHE A 163 -16.03 20.82 -17.15
C PHE A 163 -14.93 20.34 -16.18
N PRO A 164 -15.02 19.14 -15.58
CA PRO A 164 -14.01 18.63 -14.66
C PRO A 164 -12.64 18.44 -15.32
N SER A 165 -11.56 18.65 -14.56
CA SER A 165 -10.18 18.47 -15.02
C SER A 165 -9.76 17.00 -15.12
N LEU A 166 -10.35 16.28 -16.06
CA LEU A 166 -10.02 14.89 -16.36
C LEU A 166 -8.67 14.78 -17.11
N LYS A 167 -7.88 13.77 -16.74
CA LYS A 167 -6.60 13.48 -17.41
C LYS A 167 -6.87 12.86 -18.78
N ALA A 168 -6.47 13.57 -19.85
CA ALA A 168 -6.56 13.16 -21.26
C ALA A 168 -5.73 11.90 -21.57
N SER A 169 -6.26 10.77 -21.11
CA SER A 169 -5.82 9.41 -21.38
C SER A 169 -6.79 8.37 -20.79
N ARG A 170 -7.45 8.66 -19.64
CA ARG A 170 -8.08 7.60 -18.81
C ARG A 170 -9.11 6.74 -19.56
N LEU A 171 -10.07 7.32 -20.30
CA LEU A 171 -11.01 6.50 -21.07
C LEU A 171 -10.37 5.81 -22.29
N ARG A 172 -9.47 6.50 -23.03
CA ARG A 172 -8.75 5.89 -24.17
C ARG A 172 -7.88 4.71 -23.74
N THR A 173 -7.25 4.80 -22.57
CA THR A 173 -6.50 3.70 -21.95
C THR A 173 -7.43 2.56 -21.55
N LEU A 174 -8.57 2.83 -20.89
CA LEU A 174 -9.55 1.80 -20.51
C LEU A 174 -10.17 1.10 -21.74
N ILE A 175 -10.49 1.83 -22.81
CA ILE A 175 -11.01 1.29 -24.08
C ILE A 175 -9.93 0.46 -24.78
N ASN A 176 -8.68 0.94 -24.87
CA ASN A 176 -7.60 0.16 -25.47
C ASN A 176 -7.29 -1.10 -24.65
N GLN A 177 -7.37 -1.03 -23.31
CA GLN A 177 -7.22 -2.19 -22.43
C GLN A 177 -8.37 -3.20 -22.60
N SER A 178 -9.62 -2.75 -22.73
CA SER A 178 -10.79 -3.63 -22.92
C SER A 178 -10.95 -4.17 -24.35
N LEU A 179 -10.31 -3.56 -25.36
CA LEU A 179 -10.26 -4.08 -26.73
C LEU A 179 -9.02 -4.95 -27.02
N ASN A 180 -8.00 -4.92 -26.15
CA ASN A 180 -6.74 -5.63 -26.37
C ASN A 180 -6.86 -7.17 -26.45
N TRP A 181 -7.97 -7.78 -26.01
CA TRP A 181 -8.18 -9.23 -26.18
C TRP A 181 -8.18 -9.65 -27.66
N GLN A 182 -8.75 -8.82 -28.55
CA GLN A 182 -8.69 -9.08 -30.00
C GLN A 182 -7.26 -9.00 -30.53
N HIS A 183 -6.45 -8.13 -29.94
CA HIS A 183 -5.06 -7.93 -30.34
C HIS A 183 -4.15 -9.06 -29.84
N GLN A 184 -4.38 -9.58 -28.63
CA GLN A 184 -3.68 -10.76 -28.08
C GLN A 184 -3.93 -12.03 -28.90
N LEU A 185 -5.11 -12.17 -29.52
CA LEU A 185 -5.44 -13.27 -30.43
C LEU A 185 -4.92 -13.06 -31.86
N CYS A 186 -4.30 -11.91 -32.16
CA CYS A 186 -3.79 -11.62 -33.49
C CYS A 186 -2.44 -12.30 -33.76
N LYS A 187 -2.27 -12.90 -34.95
CA LYS A 187 -1.05 -13.67 -35.30
C LYS A 187 0.26 -12.87 -35.30
N ASN A 188 0.20 -11.54 -35.40
CA ASN A 188 1.35 -10.63 -35.37
C ASN A 188 0.98 -9.37 -34.56
N PRO A 189 1.04 -9.42 -33.21
CA PRO A 189 0.76 -8.26 -32.38
C PRO A 189 1.79 -7.14 -32.63
N ARG A 190 1.38 -5.89 -32.38
CA ARG A 190 2.19 -4.68 -32.53
C ARG A 190 2.11 -3.87 -31.23
N PRO A 191 3.20 -3.22 -30.75
CA PRO A 191 3.19 -2.51 -29.46
C PRO A 191 2.12 -1.42 -29.28
N ASN A 192 1.59 -0.87 -30.38
CA ASN A 192 0.40 -0.03 -30.41
C ASN A 192 -0.45 -0.38 -31.65
N PRO A 193 -1.59 -1.07 -31.50
CA PRO A 193 -2.57 -1.21 -32.57
C PRO A 193 -3.36 0.09 -32.78
N ASP A 194 -3.45 0.53 -34.03
CA ASP A 194 -4.28 1.68 -34.46
C ASP A 194 -5.74 1.22 -34.63
N ILE A 195 -6.48 1.08 -33.52
CA ILE A 195 -7.86 0.57 -33.50
C ILE A 195 -8.83 1.71 -33.90
N LYS A 196 -9.31 1.68 -35.14
CA LYS A 196 -10.09 2.79 -35.74
C LYS A 196 -11.59 2.76 -35.50
N THR A 197 -12.13 1.66 -34.98
CA THR A 197 -13.58 1.47 -34.81
C THR A 197 -13.87 0.52 -33.65
N LEU A 198 -14.93 0.80 -32.88
CA LEU A 198 -15.48 -0.07 -31.83
C LEU A 198 -16.28 -1.29 -32.35
N PHE A 199 -16.48 -1.39 -33.67
CA PHE A 199 -17.48 -2.29 -34.29
C PHE A 199 -16.91 -3.25 -35.35
N ILE A 200 -15.58 -3.40 -35.44
CA ILE A 200 -14.91 -4.26 -36.44
C ILE A 200 -13.75 -4.99 -35.77
N ASP A 201 -13.65 -6.30 -35.97
CA ASP A 201 -12.60 -7.13 -35.37
C ASP A 201 -11.19 -6.74 -35.84
N HIS A 202 -10.27 -6.60 -34.88
CA HIS A 202 -8.90 -6.20 -35.15
C HIS A 202 -8.12 -7.25 -35.95
N THR A 203 -7.69 -6.89 -37.17
CA THR A 203 -6.92 -7.75 -38.07
C THR A 203 -5.56 -7.14 -38.44
N CYS A 204 -4.46 -7.77 -38.00
CA CYS A 204 -3.11 -7.28 -38.25
C CYS A 204 -2.64 -7.61 -39.68
N GLY A 205 -2.48 -6.59 -40.52
CA GLY A 205 -1.91 -6.75 -41.87
C GLY A 205 -0.45 -7.26 -41.85
N PRO A 206 -0.06 -8.09 -42.84
CA PRO A 206 1.24 -8.76 -42.87
C PRO A 206 2.44 -7.81 -42.98
N PRO A 207 3.62 -8.20 -42.48
CA PRO A 207 4.79 -7.32 -42.39
C PRO A 207 5.60 -7.28 -43.69
N ASN A 208 5.12 -6.56 -44.71
CA ASN A 208 5.93 -5.72 -45.60
C ASN A 208 5.06 -4.93 -46.59
N GLY A 209 5.50 -3.71 -46.92
CA GLY A 209 4.75 -2.81 -47.80
C GLY A 209 4.88 -3.16 -49.28
N ALA A 210 3.91 -3.87 -49.84
CA ALA A 210 3.68 -3.94 -51.29
C ALA A 210 2.39 -3.19 -51.65
N ARG A 211 2.48 -2.24 -52.59
CA ARG A 211 1.40 -1.34 -52.98
C ARG A 211 0.45 -2.02 -53.98
N ALA A 212 -0.85 -2.01 -53.71
CA ALA A 212 -1.90 -2.54 -54.60
C ALA A 212 -3.01 -1.48 -54.86
N PRO A 213 -3.82 -1.61 -55.93
CA PRO A 213 -4.66 -0.51 -56.46
C PRO A 213 -6.02 -0.35 -55.75
N PRO A 214 -6.78 0.74 -56.03
CA PRO A 214 -8.13 0.94 -55.51
C PRO A 214 -9.17 -0.04 -56.12
N PRO A 215 -10.33 -0.24 -55.46
CA PRO A 215 -11.23 -1.36 -55.75
C PRO A 215 -12.35 -1.04 -56.77
N ALA A 216 -12.90 -2.10 -57.38
CA ALA A 216 -14.23 -2.11 -58.00
C ALA A 216 -14.88 -3.51 -57.93
N ASN A 217 -16.07 -3.57 -57.33
CA ASN A 217 -17.17 -4.57 -57.45
C ASN A 217 -16.90 -6.09 -57.55
N ASN A 218 -17.30 -6.81 -56.48
CA ASN A 218 -18.35 -7.87 -56.41
C ASN A 218 -18.85 -8.57 -57.71
N PRO A 219 -19.34 -9.86 -57.67
CA PRO A 219 -20.03 -10.48 -56.51
C PRO A 219 -19.88 -12.02 -56.25
N LEU A 220 -20.45 -12.45 -55.10
CA LEU A 220 -21.20 -13.71 -54.83
C LEU A 220 -20.53 -15.13 -54.72
N VAL A 221 -20.92 -15.81 -53.62
CA VAL A 221 -21.06 -17.28 -53.37
C VAL A 221 -19.82 -18.19 -53.24
N GLY A 222 -19.48 -18.51 -51.98
CA GLY A 222 -19.65 -19.87 -51.41
C GLY A 222 -18.59 -20.97 -51.63
N GLY A 223 -18.24 -21.70 -50.56
CA GLY A 223 -17.55 -23.01 -50.63
C GLY A 223 -16.39 -23.24 -49.66
N ILE A 224 -16.59 -24.13 -48.68
CA ILE A 224 -15.61 -24.64 -47.69
C ILE A 224 -15.71 -26.20 -47.76
N PRO A 225 -14.69 -27.06 -47.46
CA PRO A 225 -13.23 -26.89 -47.26
C PRO A 225 -12.36 -27.87 -48.11
N LYS A 226 -11.00 -27.73 -48.11
CA LYS A 226 -10.03 -28.67 -47.49
C LYS A 226 -8.55 -28.48 -47.91
N GLN A 227 -7.68 -29.13 -47.14
CA GLN A 227 -6.21 -29.16 -47.24
C GLN A 227 -5.71 -29.89 -48.50
N GLY A 228 -4.56 -29.50 -49.05
CA GLY A 228 -3.84 -30.22 -50.10
C GLY A 228 -2.54 -29.51 -50.49
N ALA A 229 -1.38 -30.14 -50.31
CA ALA A 229 -0.08 -29.47 -50.31
C ALA A 229 0.76 -29.70 -51.59
N PHE A 230 1.37 -28.61 -52.11
CA PHE A 230 2.62 -28.59 -52.90
C PHE A 230 2.64 -29.34 -54.28
N PRO A 231 3.68 -29.20 -55.15
CA PRO A 231 3.86 -28.02 -56.02
C PRO A 231 4.30 -28.35 -57.49
N LEU A 232 4.82 -27.32 -58.20
CA LEU A 232 5.59 -27.28 -59.48
C LEU A 232 4.86 -27.07 -60.82
N GLY A 233 5.31 -26.03 -61.55
CA GLY A 233 5.30 -25.91 -63.03
C GLY A 233 3.98 -25.59 -63.74
N THR A 234 3.94 -25.08 -64.99
CA THR A 234 4.98 -24.42 -65.81
C THR A 234 4.32 -23.73 -67.03
N HIS A 235 4.87 -22.61 -67.52
CA HIS A 235 4.71 -21.99 -68.86
C HIS A 235 3.31 -21.74 -69.51
N SER A 236 2.98 -20.44 -69.71
CA SER A 236 2.80 -19.75 -71.02
C SER A 236 1.84 -20.30 -72.13
N PRO A 237 1.48 -19.54 -73.20
CA PRO A 237 1.33 -18.07 -73.41
C PRO A 237 0.03 -17.68 -74.21
N PHE A 238 0.02 -16.46 -74.78
CA PHE A 238 -0.80 -15.92 -75.91
C PHE A 238 -2.01 -14.99 -75.66
N GLN A 239 -2.22 -14.14 -76.68
CA GLN A 239 -3.06 -12.95 -76.79
C GLN A 239 -3.85 -13.05 -78.12
N PRO A 240 -4.97 -12.32 -78.35
CA PRO A 240 -4.86 -11.03 -79.06
C PRO A 240 -5.93 -9.96 -78.69
N ALA A 241 -5.81 -8.77 -79.31
CA ALA A 241 -6.78 -7.66 -79.36
C ALA A 241 -7.34 -7.53 -80.81
N PRO A 242 -7.99 -6.45 -81.32
CA PRO A 242 -8.49 -5.15 -80.77
C PRO A 242 -9.99 -4.92 -81.21
N PRO A 243 -10.54 -3.76 -81.67
CA PRO A 243 -10.23 -2.30 -81.53
C PRO A 243 -11.44 -1.34 -81.25
N SER A 244 -11.13 -0.04 -81.00
CA SER A 244 -11.88 1.20 -81.42
C SER A 244 -13.33 1.51 -80.94
N ALA A 245 -13.81 2.77 -80.82
CA ALA A 245 -13.18 4.12 -80.75
C ALA A 245 -14.22 5.24 -80.40
N SER A 246 -13.73 6.47 -80.12
CA SER A 246 -14.43 7.80 -80.11
C SER A 246 -15.48 8.07 -79.01
N SER A 247 -15.80 9.29 -78.58
CA SER A 247 -15.11 10.62 -78.48
C SER A 247 -15.90 11.48 -77.44
N LEU A 248 -15.45 12.58 -76.81
CA LEU A 248 -14.91 13.85 -77.31
C LEU A 248 -14.26 14.70 -76.15
N ALA A 249 -13.68 15.86 -76.46
CA ALA A 249 -12.87 16.76 -75.60
C ALA A 249 -13.67 17.54 -74.50
N GLY A 250 -13.05 18.25 -73.54
CA GLY A 250 -11.63 18.36 -73.14
C GLY A 250 -11.20 19.76 -72.60
N TRP A 251 -9.90 19.91 -72.27
CA TRP A 251 -9.12 21.12 -71.89
C TRP A 251 -9.18 21.58 -70.41
N MET A 252 -8.15 22.18 -69.78
CA MET A 252 -6.66 22.23 -69.92
C MET A 252 -6.11 22.99 -68.66
N ALA A 253 -4.85 22.90 -68.18
CA ALA A 253 -3.66 22.08 -68.45
C ALA A 253 -2.71 22.06 -67.21
N ASN A 254 -1.62 21.28 -67.27
CA ASN A 254 -0.50 21.24 -66.29
C ASN A 254 0.82 21.60 -67.04
N PRO A 255 1.92 22.04 -66.38
CA PRO A 255 3.12 21.18 -66.42
C PRO A 255 4.14 21.29 -65.24
N ASN A 256 4.42 20.13 -64.64
CA ASN A 256 5.70 19.53 -64.14
C ASN A 256 6.86 20.34 -63.48
N PRO A 257 7.48 19.78 -62.39
CA PRO A 257 8.69 20.29 -61.73
C PRO A 257 9.98 19.44 -61.96
N PRO A 258 11.17 19.96 -61.59
CA PRO A 258 12.37 19.17 -61.28
C PRO A 258 12.84 19.29 -59.80
N ALA A 259 14.00 18.70 -59.48
CA ALA A 259 14.79 18.79 -58.23
C ALA A 259 16.30 18.84 -58.63
N PRO A 260 17.34 18.72 -57.75
CA PRO A 260 17.42 18.64 -56.26
C PRO A 260 18.48 19.59 -55.61
N HIS A 261 18.66 19.56 -54.28
CA HIS A 261 19.77 20.28 -53.60
C HIS A 261 20.31 19.65 -52.29
N ALA A 262 21.63 19.76 -52.11
CA ALA A 262 22.47 19.68 -50.88
C ALA A 262 23.92 20.07 -51.27
N PRO A 263 24.91 20.35 -50.37
CA PRO A 263 24.89 20.68 -48.92
C PRO A 263 25.79 21.92 -48.54
N VAL A 264 26.18 22.06 -47.24
CA VAL A 264 27.40 22.74 -46.68
C VAL A 264 27.37 24.21 -46.15
N ALA A 265 27.14 24.34 -44.82
CA ALA A 265 27.96 24.96 -43.73
C ALA A 265 28.54 26.43 -43.69
N ASN A 266 28.34 27.06 -42.49
CA ASN A 266 29.25 27.88 -41.63
C ASN A 266 29.50 29.43 -41.72
N GLY A 267 28.72 30.21 -40.93
CA GLY A 267 29.16 31.31 -40.00
C GLY A 267 29.58 32.71 -40.53
N PRO A 268 29.89 33.73 -39.67
CA PRO A 268 29.52 33.98 -38.25
C PRO A 268 29.22 35.48 -37.84
N ALA A 269 29.00 35.76 -36.53
CA ALA A 269 29.31 37.01 -35.75
C ALA A 269 28.28 38.15 -35.37
N ALA A 270 27.76 38.09 -34.11
CA ALA A 270 27.81 39.07 -32.98
C ALA A 270 27.10 40.48 -32.88
N LEU A 271 26.77 40.85 -31.61
CA LEU A 271 26.31 42.15 -31.00
C LEU A 271 24.78 42.50 -31.13
N THR A 272 24.10 43.41 -30.36
CA THR A 272 24.46 44.44 -29.32
C THR A 272 23.31 44.68 -28.27
N ALA A 273 23.37 45.69 -27.38
CA ALA A 273 22.38 46.15 -26.34
C ALA A 273 22.55 47.68 -26.04
N PRO A 274 22.02 48.41 -24.99
CA PRO A 274 21.17 48.12 -23.78
C PRO A 274 19.86 49.01 -23.77
N PRO A 275 19.31 49.82 -22.77
CA PRO A 275 19.63 50.27 -21.38
C PRO A 275 18.48 50.09 -20.31
N ASN A 276 18.15 51.09 -19.44
CA ASN A 276 17.29 51.02 -18.21
C ASN A 276 16.72 52.40 -17.72
N SER A 277 15.72 52.45 -16.79
CA SER A 277 15.53 53.47 -15.70
C SER A 277 14.24 53.27 -14.81
N ALA A 278 14.08 53.93 -13.63
CA ALA A 278 13.00 53.66 -12.64
C ALA A 278 12.64 54.81 -11.61
N ALA A 279 11.44 54.78 -10.96
CA ALA A 279 10.94 55.66 -9.85
C ALA A 279 9.53 55.21 -9.30
N LEU A 280 8.91 55.63 -8.16
CA LEU A 280 9.38 55.98 -6.78
C LEU A 280 8.27 55.83 -5.66
N LEU A 281 7.78 56.89 -4.95
CA LEU A 281 7.04 56.81 -3.63
C LEU A 281 6.09 58.01 -3.29
N LYS A 282 4.97 57.81 -2.53
CA LYS A 282 4.48 58.57 -1.31
C LYS A 282 2.97 58.40 -0.90
N ARG A 283 2.57 58.92 0.28
CA ARG A 283 1.25 58.97 1.03
C ARG A 283 1.25 60.25 1.98
N PRO A 284 0.32 60.59 2.93
CA PRO A 284 -0.91 59.95 3.51
C PRO A 284 -2.12 60.91 3.92
N ARG A 285 -3.04 60.43 4.81
CA ARG A 285 -3.93 61.14 5.81
C ARG A 285 -5.44 61.46 5.50
N THR A 286 -6.19 61.74 6.59
CA THR A 286 -7.68 61.75 6.85
C THR A 286 -8.01 62.74 8.02
N PRO A 287 -9.22 62.90 8.65
CA PRO A 287 -10.64 62.44 8.45
C PRO A 287 -11.60 63.69 8.30
N PRO A 288 -12.75 64.00 9.00
CA PRO A 288 -13.79 63.27 9.80
C PRO A 288 -15.31 63.70 9.69
N SER A 289 -16.20 62.90 10.31
CA SER A 289 -17.48 63.19 11.06
C SER A 289 -18.63 64.13 10.58
N THR A 290 -19.88 63.62 10.53
CA THR A 290 -20.98 63.77 11.54
C THR A 290 -22.21 62.90 11.19
N THR A 291 -23.15 62.68 12.13
CA THR A 291 -24.35 61.78 12.01
C THR A 291 -25.60 62.43 12.67
N PRO A 292 -26.84 61.86 12.54
CA PRO A 292 -27.29 60.82 13.49
C PRO A 292 -28.24 59.71 12.94
N THR A 293 -28.24 58.58 13.67
CA THR A 293 -29.30 57.55 13.94
C THR A 293 -30.67 57.63 13.23
N VAL A 294 -31.38 56.55 12.87
CA VAL A 294 -31.55 55.18 13.43
C VAL A 294 -31.88 54.24 12.23
N ASP A 295 -31.54 52.95 12.08
CA ASP A 295 -30.84 51.91 12.91
C ASP A 295 -29.89 51.07 11.98
N TYR A 296 -29.57 49.76 12.06
CA TYR A 296 -29.88 48.58 12.92
C TYR A 296 -28.65 47.65 12.98
N GLN A 297 -28.54 46.75 13.97
CA GLN A 297 -27.33 45.93 14.27
C GLN A 297 -27.66 44.60 14.99
N SER A 298 -26.76 43.64 15.27
CA SER A 298 -25.29 43.42 15.12
C SER A 298 -25.10 41.89 14.87
N ALA A 299 -24.22 41.33 14.01
CA ALA A 299 -22.76 41.45 13.83
C ALA A 299 -21.91 40.97 15.02
N ASP A 300 -20.87 40.17 14.75
CA ASP A 300 -19.71 40.00 15.66
C ASP A 300 -18.47 39.42 14.95
N SER A 301 -17.24 39.80 15.37
CA SER A 301 -15.98 39.22 14.86
C SER A 301 -14.75 39.49 15.76
N GLU A 302 -14.13 38.41 16.23
CA GLU A 302 -12.73 38.25 16.70
C GLU A 302 -12.15 39.04 17.91
N HIS A 303 -11.57 38.23 18.83
CA HIS A 303 -10.27 38.38 19.50
C HIS A 303 -10.05 39.16 20.85
N LEU A 304 -9.61 38.36 21.84
CA LEU A 304 -8.47 38.56 22.80
C LEU A 304 -8.66 39.08 24.25
N MET A 305 -8.35 38.16 25.19
CA MET A 305 -7.68 38.31 26.51
C MET A 305 -8.33 39.11 27.68
N LYS A 306 -8.70 38.40 28.78
CA LYS A 306 -7.94 38.38 30.07
C LYS A 306 -8.50 37.47 31.20
N ARG A 307 -7.68 36.51 31.63
CA ARG A 307 -7.38 36.04 33.01
C ARG A 307 -8.46 36.10 34.13
N ALA A 308 -8.95 34.92 34.57
CA ALA A 308 -9.38 34.64 35.95
C ALA A 308 -9.31 33.14 36.34
N ARG A 309 -9.27 32.83 37.64
CA ARG A 309 -9.29 31.53 38.36
C ARG A 309 -9.66 31.83 39.84
N PRO A 310 -10.06 30.87 40.71
CA PRO A 310 -10.73 29.58 40.50
C PRO A 310 -11.95 29.33 41.45
N GLY A 311 -12.68 28.22 41.28
CA GLY A 311 -13.69 27.67 42.21
C GLY A 311 -14.49 26.55 41.48
N VAL A 312 -14.67 25.29 41.91
CA VAL A 312 -14.83 24.55 43.20
C VAL A 312 -16.31 24.18 43.46
N GLN A 313 -16.60 22.87 43.41
CA GLN A 313 -17.81 22.16 43.92
C GLN A 313 -19.16 22.45 43.18
N SER A 314 -20.17 21.57 43.13
CA SER A 314 -20.24 20.11 43.43
C SER A 314 -21.61 19.47 43.05
N VAL A 315 -21.60 18.17 42.72
CA VAL A 315 -22.71 17.17 42.88
C VAL A 315 -23.93 17.21 41.93
N ASP A 316 -24.46 16.01 41.73
CA ASP A 316 -25.46 15.48 40.79
C ASP A 316 -26.87 16.10 40.83
N GLU A 317 -27.62 15.96 39.72
CA GLU A 317 -28.77 15.04 39.71
C GLU A 317 -29.20 14.63 38.27
N VAL A 318 -30.01 13.56 38.15
CA VAL A 318 -30.38 12.91 36.88
C VAL A 318 -31.81 13.26 36.42
N LYS A 319 -32.00 13.55 35.13
CA LYS A 319 -33.30 13.38 34.44
C LYS A 319 -33.15 13.18 32.93
N THR A 320 -33.85 12.17 32.41
CA THR A 320 -33.89 11.79 30.99
C THR A 320 -35.16 12.30 30.30
N VAL A 321 -35.04 12.90 29.11
CA VAL A 321 -36.12 13.14 28.15
C VAL A 321 -35.62 12.77 26.74
N PHE A 322 -36.52 12.39 25.84
CA PHE A 322 -36.21 11.65 24.60
C PHE A 322 -36.54 12.46 23.33
N VAL A 323 -35.68 12.35 22.30
CA VAL A 323 -35.98 12.51 20.84
C VAL A 323 -36.31 13.94 20.34
N PRO A 324 -36.05 14.32 19.06
CA PRO A 324 -35.11 13.82 18.04
C PRO A 324 -34.04 14.87 17.62
N GLY A 325 -33.05 14.47 16.83
CA GLY A 325 -32.26 15.43 16.01
C GLY A 325 -30.80 15.04 15.85
N GLY A 326 -30.24 15.28 14.65
CA GLY A 326 -28.88 14.86 14.32
C GLY A 326 -27.80 15.59 15.12
N THR A 327 -26.88 14.83 15.71
CA THR A 327 -25.61 15.34 16.23
C THR A 327 -24.48 14.96 15.29
N SER A 328 -23.71 15.95 14.85
CA SER A 328 -22.40 15.72 14.26
C SER A 328 -21.49 15.05 15.29
N HIS A 329 -20.70 14.06 14.87
CA HIS A 329 -19.74 13.43 15.78
C HIS A 329 -18.72 14.46 16.30
N PRO A 330 -18.55 14.61 17.63
CA PRO A 330 -17.40 15.33 18.17
C PRO A 330 -16.13 14.54 17.85
N GLN A 331 -15.02 15.24 17.61
CA GLN A 331 -13.71 14.59 17.48
C GLN A 331 -13.28 14.01 18.82
N ASN A 332 -13.60 12.72 19.03
CA ASN A 332 -13.28 11.99 20.23
C ASN A 332 -11.78 11.69 20.27
N ASN A 333 -11.03 12.44 21.09
CA ASN A 333 -9.62 12.18 21.42
C ASN A 333 -9.47 10.93 22.30
N VAL A 334 -9.72 9.78 21.69
CA VAL A 334 -9.55 8.42 22.23
C VAL A 334 -8.05 8.13 22.44
N SER A 335 -7.70 7.58 23.61
CA SER A 335 -6.32 7.37 24.05
C SER A 335 -5.70 6.13 23.38
N PRO A 336 -4.36 6.03 23.24
CA PRO A 336 -3.70 4.73 23.05
C PRO A 336 -3.99 3.70 24.16
N ASP A 337 -4.61 4.09 25.28
CA ASP A 337 -5.11 3.18 26.34
C ASP A 337 -6.42 2.46 25.99
N ASP A 338 -7.14 2.89 24.95
CA ASP A 338 -8.46 2.36 24.59
C ASP A 338 -8.42 0.98 23.89
N LEU A 339 -7.24 0.48 23.54
CA LEU A 339 -7.08 -0.86 22.99
C LEU A 339 -7.23 -1.94 24.08
N PRO A 340 -7.84 -3.11 23.79
CA PRO A 340 -7.83 -4.24 24.71
C PRO A 340 -6.45 -4.90 24.75
N LYS A 341 -5.64 -4.56 25.76
CA LYS A 341 -4.24 -5.02 25.91
C LYS A 341 -4.05 -6.07 27.02
N SER A 342 -4.79 -5.97 28.11
CA SER A 342 -4.65 -6.86 29.27
C SER A 342 -5.53 -8.10 29.12
N VAL A 343 -4.97 -9.30 29.32
CA VAL A 343 -5.75 -10.54 29.41
C VAL A 343 -6.64 -10.47 30.66
N ALA A 344 -7.94 -10.62 30.46
CA ALA A 344 -8.95 -10.54 31.52
C ALA A 344 -9.56 -11.92 31.85
N ARG A 345 -9.58 -12.83 30.88
CA ARG A 345 -10.09 -14.21 30.99
C ARG A 345 -9.29 -15.15 30.09
N SER A 346 -9.24 -16.40 30.50
CA SER A 346 -8.88 -17.55 29.65
C SER A 346 -10.01 -18.57 29.73
N LEU A 347 -10.44 -19.08 28.58
CA LEU A 347 -11.47 -20.10 28.41
C LEU A 347 -10.86 -21.35 27.79
N ASN A 348 -11.27 -22.54 28.22
CA ASN A 348 -10.77 -23.80 27.68
C ASN A 348 -11.83 -24.45 26.78
N GLN A 349 -11.63 -24.41 25.46
CA GLN A 349 -12.52 -25.05 24.49
C GLN A 349 -12.21 -26.55 24.31
N GLY A 350 -10.99 -26.99 24.63
CA GLY A 350 -10.52 -28.38 24.55
C GLY A 350 -10.13 -28.82 23.13
N SER A 351 -10.86 -28.36 22.11
CA SER A 351 -10.57 -28.59 20.69
C SER A 351 -10.13 -27.30 19.99
N CYS A 352 -9.29 -27.42 18.96
CA CYS A 352 -8.68 -26.27 18.29
C CYS A 352 -9.75 -25.38 17.66
N VAL A 353 -9.65 -24.07 17.92
CA VAL A 353 -10.66 -23.08 17.52
C VAL A 353 -10.40 -22.62 16.07
N MET A 354 -11.39 -22.85 15.22
CA MET A 354 -11.35 -22.55 13.78
C MET A 354 -12.13 -21.29 13.43
N SER A 355 -13.18 -20.97 14.17
CA SER A 355 -13.93 -19.73 14.00
C SER A 355 -14.45 -19.21 15.35
N MET A 356 -14.61 -17.90 15.45
CA MET A 356 -15.23 -17.22 16.59
C MET A 356 -16.10 -16.09 16.06
N ASP A 357 -17.15 -15.72 16.80
CA ASP A 357 -17.93 -14.51 16.56
C ASP A 357 -18.63 -14.01 17.83
N PHE A 358 -18.60 -12.70 18.09
CA PHE A 358 -19.30 -12.10 19.24
C PHE A 358 -20.76 -11.81 18.90
N HIS A 359 -21.67 -12.06 19.84
CA HIS A 359 -23.09 -11.76 19.63
C HIS A 359 -23.30 -10.24 19.44
N PRO A 360 -24.00 -9.78 18.37
CA PRO A 360 -24.05 -8.36 17.99
C PRO A 360 -24.80 -7.43 18.95
N ILE A 361 -25.50 -7.98 19.94
CA ILE A 361 -26.19 -7.27 21.01
C ILE A 361 -25.53 -7.62 22.35
N GLN A 362 -25.45 -8.91 22.69
CA GLN A 362 -24.91 -9.40 23.96
C GLN A 362 -23.37 -9.41 23.95
N GLN A 363 -22.75 -8.27 24.28
CA GLN A 363 -21.30 -8.00 24.13
C GLN A 363 -20.34 -8.97 24.86
N SER A 364 -20.85 -9.80 25.76
CA SER A 364 -20.13 -10.82 26.52
C SER A 364 -20.33 -12.25 26.00
N VAL A 365 -21.22 -12.48 25.04
CA VAL A 365 -21.50 -13.82 24.50
C VAL A 365 -20.66 -14.09 23.25
N LEU A 366 -19.90 -15.18 23.29
CA LEU A 366 -18.96 -15.60 22.25
C LEU A 366 -19.37 -16.95 21.66
N LEU A 367 -19.63 -16.97 20.36
CA LEU A 367 -19.78 -18.20 19.57
C LEU A 367 -18.40 -18.69 19.13
N VAL A 368 -18.19 -20.00 19.19
CA VAL A 368 -16.92 -20.68 18.90
C VAL A 368 -17.20 -21.91 18.04
N GLY A 369 -16.44 -22.10 16.95
CA GLY A 369 -16.45 -23.29 16.11
C GLY A 369 -15.06 -23.95 16.08
N THR A 370 -15.00 -25.28 16.03
CA THR A 370 -13.76 -26.05 16.23
C THR A 370 -13.38 -26.96 15.07
N ASN A 371 -12.13 -27.45 15.09
CA ASN A 371 -11.58 -28.39 14.11
C ASN A 371 -12.20 -29.80 14.12
N VAL A 372 -13.05 -30.11 15.10
CA VAL A 372 -13.76 -31.40 15.24
C VAL A 372 -15.27 -31.27 14.99
N GLY A 373 -15.73 -30.12 14.47
CA GLY A 373 -17.14 -29.90 14.12
C GLY A 373 -18.02 -29.47 15.29
N ASP A 374 -17.48 -29.41 16.51
CA ASP A 374 -18.16 -28.84 17.67
C ASP A 374 -18.32 -27.32 17.52
N ILE A 375 -19.52 -26.83 17.83
CA ILE A 375 -19.80 -25.44 18.17
C ILE A 375 -20.08 -25.28 19.67
N GLY A 376 -19.63 -24.16 20.25
CA GLY A 376 -19.90 -23.78 21.63
C GLY A 376 -20.29 -22.31 21.75
N ILE A 377 -21.18 -22.00 22.69
CA ILE A 377 -21.52 -20.62 23.09
C ILE A 377 -21.03 -20.42 24.51
N TRP A 378 -20.30 -19.34 24.75
CA TRP A 378 -19.72 -18.97 26.04
C TRP A 378 -20.25 -17.62 26.53
N GLU A 379 -20.51 -17.52 27.83
CA GLU A 379 -20.62 -16.24 28.53
C GLU A 379 -19.25 -15.89 29.10
N VAL A 380 -18.60 -14.89 28.51
CA VAL A 380 -17.20 -14.53 28.77
C VAL A 380 -17.00 -13.90 30.15
N GLY A 381 -18.01 -13.24 30.71
CA GLY A 381 -18.02 -12.69 32.05
C GLY A 381 -17.86 -13.75 33.13
N SER A 382 -18.77 -14.74 33.14
CA SER A 382 -18.78 -15.85 34.10
C SER A 382 -17.82 -17.00 33.77
N ARG A 383 -17.34 -17.07 32.52
CA ARG A 383 -16.54 -18.18 31.95
C ARG A 383 -17.34 -19.47 31.78
N GLU A 384 -18.66 -19.36 31.67
CA GLU A 384 -19.57 -20.49 31.52
C GLU A 384 -19.80 -20.85 30.06
N LYS A 385 -19.83 -22.15 29.73
CA LYS A 385 -20.23 -22.63 28.41
C LYS A 385 -21.75 -22.84 28.39
N LEU A 386 -22.47 -21.81 27.95
CA LEU A 386 -23.93 -21.78 27.88
C LEU A 386 -24.52 -22.92 27.02
N ALA A 387 -23.91 -23.23 25.88
CA ALA A 387 -24.36 -24.30 24.99
C ALA A 387 -23.22 -24.97 24.23
N GLN A 388 -23.42 -26.23 23.84
CA GLN A 388 -22.54 -26.97 22.91
C GLN A 388 -23.38 -27.85 21.99
N ARG A 389 -22.97 -27.99 20.72
CA ARG A 389 -23.51 -28.97 19.76
C ARG A 389 -22.36 -29.55 18.95
N THR A 390 -22.34 -30.86 18.77
CA THR A 390 -21.41 -31.56 17.88
C THR A 390 -21.98 -31.63 16.48
N PHE A 391 -21.11 -31.65 15.46
CA PHE A 391 -21.54 -31.89 14.09
C PHE A 391 -22.27 -33.24 13.95
N LYS A 392 -23.45 -33.19 13.34
CA LYS A 392 -24.24 -34.34 12.93
C LYS A 392 -25.15 -33.89 11.79
N VAL A 393 -25.29 -34.71 10.75
CA VAL A 393 -26.31 -34.55 9.70
C VAL A 393 -27.70 -34.87 10.27
N TRP A 394 -28.68 -34.01 10.07
CA TRP A 394 -30.02 -34.14 10.64
C TRP A 394 -30.87 -35.10 9.80
N ASP A 395 -30.83 -34.96 8.47
CA ASP A 395 -31.41 -35.93 7.53
C ASP A 395 -30.38 -36.38 6.46
N ILE A 396 -29.75 -37.52 6.72
CA ILE A 396 -28.80 -38.15 5.78
C ILE A 396 -29.47 -38.69 4.51
N THR A 397 -30.81 -38.79 4.46
CA THR A 397 -31.56 -39.23 3.26
C THR A 397 -31.92 -38.07 2.34
N ALA A 398 -32.02 -36.85 2.88
CA ALA A 398 -32.13 -35.61 2.11
C ALA A 398 -30.80 -35.12 1.53
N ALA A 399 -29.67 -35.53 2.12
CA ALA A 399 -28.32 -35.19 1.67
C ALA A 399 -27.99 -35.72 0.27
N SER A 400 -27.24 -34.95 -0.52
CA SER A 400 -26.87 -35.35 -1.89
C SER A 400 -25.91 -36.54 -1.93
N MET A 401 -25.99 -37.35 -3.00
CA MET A 401 -25.10 -38.51 -3.20
C MET A 401 -23.60 -38.15 -3.11
N PRO A 402 -23.11 -37.02 -3.66
CA PRO A 402 -21.74 -36.57 -3.45
C PRO A 402 -21.39 -36.30 -1.97
N MET A 403 -22.30 -35.68 -1.20
CA MET A 403 -22.09 -35.44 0.23
C MET A 403 -22.01 -36.75 1.02
N GLN A 404 -22.93 -37.69 0.76
CA GLN A 404 -22.93 -39.01 1.40
C GLN A 404 -21.61 -39.76 1.10
N ALA A 405 -21.15 -39.74 -0.15
CA ALA A 405 -19.87 -40.32 -0.55
C ALA A 405 -18.65 -39.62 0.12
N ALA A 406 -18.69 -38.30 0.28
CA ALA A 406 -17.65 -37.53 0.95
C ALA A 406 -17.52 -37.88 2.44
N LEU A 407 -18.66 -38.08 3.15
CA LEU A 407 -18.68 -38.50 4.55
C LEU A 407 -18.25 -39.97 4.75
N VAL A 408 -18.58 -40.86 3.81
CA VAL A 408 -18.11 -42.26 3.84
C VAL A 408 -16.61 -42.35 3.55
N LYS A 409 -16.08 -41.52 2.63
CA LYS A 409 -14.65 -41.46 2.31
C LYS A 409 -13.81 -40.89 3.45
N ASP A 410 -14.32 -39.86 4.12
CA ASP A 410 -13.69 -39.21 5.27
C ASP A 410 -14.78 -38.64 6.20
N PRO A 411 -14.98 -39.21 7.39
CA PRO A 411 -15.98 -38.75 8.35
C PRO A 411 -15.51 -37.56 9.21
N ALA A 412 -14.25 -37.10 9.09
CA ALA A 412 -13.77 -35.95 9.85
C ALA A 412 -14.39 -34.66 9.31
N VAL A 413 -14.95 -33.84 10.21
CA VAL A 413 -15.58 -32.56 9.87
C VAL A 413 -15.06 -31.47 10.79
N SER A 414 -14.57 -30.37 10.19
CA SER A 414 -14.21 -29.13 10.87
C SER A 414 -15.32 -28.09 10.67
N VAL A 415 -15.47 -27.17 11.63
CA VAL A 415 -16.12 -25.89 11.36
C VAL A 415 -15.14 -25.02 10.59
N ASN A 416 -15.57 -24.42 9.48
CA ASN A 416 -14.80 -23.45 8.71
C ASN A 416 -15.17 -22.02 9.12
N ARG A 417 -16.47 -21.73 9.24
CA ARG A 417 -16.97 -20.41 9.68
C ARG A 417 -18.16 -20.53 10.63
N THR A 418 -18.20 -19.66 11.62
CA THR A 418 -19.35 -19.33 12.48
C THR A 418 -19.64 -17.84 12.34
N VAL A 419 -20.92 -17.47 12.32
CA VAL A 419 -21.32 -16.05 12.32
C VAL A 419 -22.74 -15.89 12.88
N TRP A 420 -23.00 -14.80 13.60
CA TRP A 420 -24.34 -14.38 14.01
C TRP A 420 -25.06 -13.63 12.89
N ASN A 421 -26.39 -13.72 12.83
CA ASN A 421 -27.18 -12.76 12.05
C ASN A 421 -27.21 -11.38 12.75
N PRO A 422 -27.56 -10.28 12.08
CA PRO A 422 -27.41 -8.92 12.65
C PRO A 422 -28.21 -8.64 13.93
N ASP A 423 -29.32 -9.36 14.16
CA ASP A 423 -30.13 -9.30 15.40
C ASP A 423 -29.68 -10.30 16.49
N GLY A 424 -28.89 -11.31 16.14
CA GLY A 424 -28.36 -12.34 17.05
C GLY A 424 -29.34 -13.46 17.42
N THR A 425 -30.54 -13.53 16.83
CA THR A 425 -31.49 -14.63 17.06
C THR A 425 -31.13 -15.90 16.29
N LEU A 426 -30.33 -15.80 15.22
CA LEU A 426 -29.81 -16.92 14.45
C LEU A 426 -28.28 -16.92 14.43
N LEU A 427 -27.69 -18.10 14.44
CA LEU A 427 -26.29 -18.30 14.10
C LEU A 427 -26.14 -19.32 12.98
N GLY A 428 -25.22 -19.02 12.06
CA GLY A 428 -24.87 -19.87 10.93
C GLY A 428 -23.52 -20.57 11.15
N VAL A 429 -23.40 -21.80 10.67
CA VAL A 429 -22.21 -22.65 10.78
C VAL A 429 -21.92 -23.32 9.45
N ALA A 430 -20.78 -23.00 8.85
CA ALA A 430 -20.27 -23.63 7.63
C ALA A 430 -19.19 -24.65 7.98
N PHE A 431 -19.25 -25.83 7.36
CA PHE A 431 -18.38 -26.96 7.67
C PHE A 431 -17.40 -27.28 6.52
N SER A 432 -16.35 -28.06 6.81
CA SER A 432 -15.39 -28.59 5.84
C SER A 432 -15.94 -29.73 4.96
N LYS A 433 -17.25 -29.77 4.78
CA LYS A 433 -18.05 -30.65 3.92
C LYS A 433 -19.16 -29.78 3.32
N HIS A 434 -20.13 -30.39 2.65
CA HIS A 434 -21.10 -29.69 1.82
C HIS A 434 -22.07 -28.76 2.58
N ILE A 435 -22.14 -28.90 3.91
CA ILE A 435 -23.28 -28.45 4.73
C ILE A 435 -23.07 -27.06 5.33
N VAL A 436 -24.17 -26.30 5.41
CA VAL A 436 -24.37 -25.22 6.39
C VAL A 436 -25.50 -25.60 7.34
N HIS A 437 -25.29 -25.44 8.65
CA HIS A 437 -26.38 -25.44 9.62
C HIS A 437 -26.72 -23.99 10.02
N ILE A 438 -27.99 -23.75 10.28
CA ILE A 438 -28.49 -22.55 10.96
C ILE A 438 -29.18 -23.01 12.25
N TYR A 439 -28.84 -22.38 13.36
CA TYR A 439 -29.46 -22.61 14.66
C TYR A 439 -30.14 -21.34 15.15
N ALA A 440 -31.28 -21.48 15.82
CA ALA A 440 -31.94 -20.40 16.54
C ALA A 440 -31.46 -20.36 18.00
N TYR A 441 -31.26 -19.15 18.53
CA TYR A 441 -30.73 -18.91 19.86
C TYR A 441 -31.58 -17.87 20.60
N ASN A 442 -32.14 -18.26 21.75
CA ASN A 442 -33.02 -17.40 22.56
C ASN A 442 -32.38 -16.89 23.86
N GLY A 443 -31.05 -17.06 24.01
CA GLY A 443 -30.32 -16.78 25.24
C GLY A 443 -30.13 -18.01 26.14
N GLY A 444 -29.14 -17.94 27.03
CA GLY A 444 -28.79 -19.06 27.92
C GLY A 444 -28.41 -20.30 27.13
N SER A 445 -28.94 -21.46 27.51
CA SER A 445 -28.65 -22.75 26.87
C SER A 445 -29.61 -23.12 25.72
N ASP A 446 -30.56 -22.27 25.36
CA ASP A 446 -31.59 -22.56 24.37
C ASP A 446 -31.09 -22.35 22.93
N LEU A 447 -30.37 -23.36 22.44
CA LEU A 447 -29.82 -23.45 21.07
C LEU A 447 -30.54 -24.55 20.27
N ARG A 448 -31.41 -24.16 19.34
CA ARG A 448 -32.30 -25.06 18.58
C ARG A 448 -31.87 -25.20 17.13
N GLN A 449 -32.09 -26.38 16.55
CA GLN A 449 -31.93 -26.61 15.11
C GLN A 449 -32.98 -25.78 14.34
N HIS A 450 -32.58 -25.09 13.28
CA HIS A 450 -33.48 -24.27 12.45
C HIS A 450 -33.46 -24.71 10.98
N LEU A 451 -32.30 -24.75 10.32
CA LEU A 451 -32.14 -25.25 8.93
C LEU A 451 -30.83 -26.03 8.74
N GLU A 452 -30.89 -27.05 7.90
CA GLU A 452 -29.74 -27.79 7.34
C GLU A 452 -29.76 -27.60 5.82
N ILE A 453 -28.61 -27.24 5.22
CA ILE A 453 -28.50 -26.89 3.80
C ILE A 453 -27.28 -27.60 3.19
N ASP A 454 -27.50 -28.51 2.25
CA ASP A 454 -26.47 -29.04 1.34
C ASP A 454 -26.14 -27.94 0.32
N ALA A 455 -25.09 -27.16 0.62
CA ALA A 455 -24.86 -25.86 0.02
C ALA A 455 -23.89 -25.93 -1.18
N HIS A 456 -22.75 -26.60 -1.02
CA HIS A 456 -21.67 -26.65 -2.02
C HIS A 456 -21.16 -28.06 -2.26
N VAL A 457 -20.66 -28.33 -3.47
CA VAL A 457 -19.97 -29.60 -3.77
C VAL A 457 -18.51 -29.49 -3.31
N GLY A 458 -18.19 -30.09 -2.16
CA GLY A 458 -16.92 -29.94 -1.45
C GLY A 458 -17.10 -29.28 -0.09
N GLY A 459 -16.12 -28.52 0.38
CA GLY A 459 -16.23 -27.71 1.60
C GLY A 459 -16.98 -26.39 1.39
N VAL A 460 -17.65 -25.91 2.45
CA VAL A 460 -18.13 -24.52 2.54
C VAL A 460 -17.09 -23.71 3.29
N ASN A 461 -16.45 -22.76 2.61
CA ASN A 461 -15.25 -22.08 3.11
C ASN A 461 -15.56 -20.85 3.97
N ASP A 462 -16.61 -20.09 3.62
CA ASP A 462 -17.02 -18.90 4.37
C ASP A 462 -18.54 -18.66 4.31
N LEU A 463 -19.02 -17.82 5.22
CA LEU A 463 -20.44 -17.67 5.55
C LEU A 463 -20.74 -16.25 6.04
N ALA A 464 -21.77 -15.61 5.47
CA ALA A 464 -22.24 -14.30 5.91
C ALA A 464 -23.78 -14.17 5.83
N PHE A 465 -24.38 -13.37 6.71
CA PHE A 465 -25.77 -12.94 6.58
C PHE A 465 -25.85 -11.61 5.81
N SER A 466 -26.95 -11.40 5.08
CA SER A 466 -27.27 -10.15 4.38
C SER A 466 -28.77 -9.93 4.30
N HIS A 467 -29.22 -8.75 3.88
CA HIS A 467 -30.63 -8.40 3.69
C HIS A 467 -30.98 -7.98 2.24
N PRO A 468 -30.68 -8.81 1.21
CA PRO A 468 -31.07 -8.52 -0.18
C PRO A 468 -32.57 -8.24 -0.26
N ASN A 469 -32.93 -7.09 -0.83
CA ASN A 469 -34.32 -6.62 -0.93
C ASN A 469 -35.10 -6.62 0.41
N LYS A 470 -34.39 -6.44 1.54
CA LYS A 470 -34.87 -6.51 2.94
C LYS A 470 -35.19 -7.92 3.47
N GLN A 471 -34.98 -8.97 2.69
CA GLN A 471 -35.17 -10.37 3.09
C GLN A 471 -33.88 -10.91 3.72
N LEU A 472 -33.95 -11.52 4.91
CA LEU A 472 -32.77 -12.12 5.55
C LEU A 472 -32.30 -13.34 4.77
N CYS A 473 -31.09 -13.27 4.23
CA CYS A 473 -30.47 -14.34 3.47
C CYS A 473 -29.10 -14.72 4.03
N VAL A 474 -28.74 -15.99 3.82
CA VAL A 474 -27.40 -16.54 4.07
C VAL A 474 -26.65 -16.59 2.75
N ILE A 475 -25.38 -16.18 2.77
CA ILE A 475 -24.46 -16.21 1.64
C ILE A 475 -23.36 -17.21 1.98
N THR A 476 -23.13 -18.16 1.07
CA THR A 476 -22.17 -19.26 1.22
C THR A 476 -21.21 -19.26 0.04
N CYS A 477 -19.97 -19.67 0.25
CA CYS A 477 -19.02 -19.93 -0.82
C CYS A 477 -18.19 -21.20 -0.54
N GLY A 478 -17.65 -21.85 -1.57
CA GLY A 478 -17.01 -23.15 -1.38
C GLY A 478 -16.18 -23.65 -2.56
N ASP A 479 -15.83 -24.93 -2.47
CA ASP A 479 -14.89 -25.60 -3.37
C ASP A 479 -15.41 -25.83 -4.80
N ASP A 480 -16.73 -25.79 -4.99
CA ASP A 480 -17.37 -25.79 -6.31
C ASP A 480 -17.21 -24.48 -7.09
N LYS A 481 -16.38 -23.55 -6.59
CA LYS A 481 -16.07 -22.23 -7.16
C LYS A 481 -17.26 -21.26 -7.25
N THR A 482 -18.41 -21.60 -6.67
CA THR A 482 -19.60 -20.73 -6.70
C THR A 482 -19.78 -19.93 -5.41
N ILE A 483 -20.58 -18.87 -5.50
CA ILE A 483 -21.22 -18.23 -4.34
C ILE A 483 -22.72 -18.47 -4.45
N LYS A 484 -23.37 -18.90 -3.37
CA LYS A 484 -24.81 -19.18 -3.34
C LYS A 484 -25.48 -18.36 -2.25
N VAL A 485 -26.73 -17.97 -2.50
CA VAL A 485 -27.53 -17.17 -1.58
C VAL A 485 -28.82 -17.93 -1.29
N TRP A 486 -29.17 -18.04 -0.02
CA TRP A 486 -30.25 -18.86 0.50
C TRP A 486 -31.15 -18.01 1.39
N ASP A 487 -32.47 -18.19 1.29
CA ASP A 487 -33.41 -17.59 2.23
C ASP A 487 -33.26 -18.21 3.63
N ALA A 488 -33.06 -17.38 4.65
CA ALA A 488 -32.75 -17.84 6.00
C ALA A 488 -33.97 -18.40 6.78
N ALA A 489 -35.19 -18.29 6.24
CA ALA A 489 -36.41 -18.83 6.85
C ALA A 489 -36.83 -20.20 6.27
N THR A 490 -36.51 -20.46 4.99
CA THR A 490 -36.99 -21.64 4.23
C THR A 490 -35.87 -22.50 3.65
N GLY A 491 -34.61 -22.07 3.74
CA GLY A 491 -33.46 -22.78 3.16
C GLY A 491 -33.42 -22.77 1.62
N ARG A 492 -34.33 -22.04 0.96
CA ARG A 492 -34.44 -22.02 -0.51
C ARG A 492 -33.32 -21.20 -1.13
N LYS A 493 -32.60 -21.79 -2.10
CA LYS A 493 -31.60 -21.09 -2.92
C LYS A 493 -32.28 -20.01 -3.78
N GLN A 494 -31.83 -18.77 -3.63
CA GLN A 494 -32.31 -17.58 -4.35
C GLN A 494 -31.37 -17.21 -5.51
N TYR A 495 -30.05 -17.23 -5.27
CA TYR A 495 -29.04 -16.84 -6.26
C TYR A 495 -27.91 -17.87 -6.33
N THR A 496 -27.21 -17.91 -7.47
CA THR A 496 -25.96 -18.64 -7.67
C THR A 496 -25.08 -17.81 -8.59
N PHE A 497 -23.87 -17.50 -8.15
CA PHE A 497 -22.89 -16.71 -8.88
C PHE A 497 -21.74 -17.62 -9.30
N GLU A 498 -21.42 -17.57 -10.59
CA GLU A 498 -20.42 -18.42 -11.27
C GLU A 498 -19.44 -17.51 -12.02
N GLY A 499 -18.20 -17.96 -12.24
CA GLY A 499 -17.15 -17.19 -12.91
C GLY A 499 -15.87 -16.92 -12.08
N HIS A 500 -15.71 -17.57 -10.93
CA HIS A 500 -14.39 -17.78 -10.30
C HIS A 500 -13.75 -19.07 -10.83
N GLU A 501 -12.45 -19.04 -11.09
CA GLU A 501 -11.71 -20.18 -11.64
C GLU A 501 -11.01 -21.05 -10.59
N ALA A 502 -10.93 -20.57 -9.35
CA ALA A 502 -10.49 -21.32 -8.17
C ALA A 502 -11.63 -21.42 -7.13
N PRO A 503 -11.54 -22.33 -6.15
CA PRO A 503 -12.41 -22.35 -4.98
C PRO A 503 -12.55 -20.97 -4.34
N VAL A 504 -13.77 -20.62 -3.95
CA VAL A 504 -14.04 -19.33 -3.30
C VAL A 504 -13.77 -19.47 -1.80
N TYR A 505 -12.86 -18.63 -1.30
CA TYR A 505 -12.29 -18.68 0.04
C TYR A 505 -13.01 -17.81 1.07
N SER A 506 -13.46 -16.60 0.69
CA SER A 506 -14.18 -15.70 1.59
C SER A 506 -15.20 -14.80 0.88
N VAL A 507 -16.28 -14.44 1.59
CA VAL A 507 -17.38 -13.55 1.12
C VAL A 507 -17.64 -12.40 2.09
N CYS A 508 -17.81 -11.20 1.53
CA CYS A 508 -18.04 -9.95 2.26
C CYS A 508 -19.22 -9.19 1.62
N PRO A 509 -20.46 -9.40 2.10
CA PRO A 509 -21.62 -8.64 1.64
C PRO A 509 -21.61 -7.21 2.18
N HIS A 510 -22.08 -6.25 1.37
CA HIS A 510 -22.18 -4.85 1.77
C HIS A 510 -23.30 -4.10 1.04
N HIS A 511 -23.64 -2.90 1.54
CA HIS A 511 -24.59 -2.01 0.88
C HIS A 511 -24.14 -0.55 0.90
N LYS A 512 -24.26 0.14 -0.23
CA LYS A 512 -23.86 1.54 -0.38
C LYS A 512 -24.90 2.28 -1.22
N GLU A 513 -25.39 3.41 -0.74
CA GLU A 513 -26.37 4.26 -1.46
C GLU A 513 -27.59 3.47 -1.98
N SER A 514 -28.12 2.57 -1.13
CA SER A 514 -29.19 1.58 -1.40
C SER A 514 -28.86 0.43 -2.36
N ILE A 515 -27.72 0.47 -3.06
CA ILE A 515 -27.22 -0.67 -3.85
C ILE A 515 -26.64 -1.73 -2.90
N GLN A 516 -26.99 -3.00 -3.11
CA GLN A 516 -26.41 -4.12 -2.36
C GLN A 516 -25.54 -4.98 -3.26
N PHE A 517 -24.39 -5.39 -2.74
CA PHE A 517 -23.40 -6.18 -3.47
C PHE A 517 -22.66 -7.16 -2.55
N ILE A 518 -21.93 -8.08 -3.17
CA ILE A 518 -21.06 -9.05 -2.50
C ILE A 518 -19.65 -8.87 -3.08
N PHE A 519 -18.65 -8.64 -2.23
CA PHE A 519 -17.27 -8.94 -2.58
C PHE A 519 -16.99 -10.42 -2.25
N SER A 520 -16.28 -11.11 -3.13
CA SER A 520 -15.80 -12.47 -2.86
C SER A 520 -14.37 -12.67 -3.35
N THR A 521 -13.69 -13.63 -2.75
CA THR A 521 -12.26 -13.87 -2.94
C THR A 521 -12.00 -15.36 -3.14
N ALA A 522 -11.11 -15.70 -4.06
CA ALA A 522 -10.77 -17.09 -4.38
C ALA A 522 -9.34 -17.44 -3.95
N ILE A 523 -9.01 -18.75 -3.94
CA ILE A 523 -7.72 -19.27 -3.47
C ILE A 523 -6.53 -18.78 -4.30
N ASP A 524 -6.75 -18.48 -5.59
CA ASP A 524 -5.79 -17.86 -6.51
C ASP A 524 -5.57 -16.35 -6.26
N GLY A 525 -6.24 -15.78 -5.24
CA GLY A 525 -6.21 -14.36 -4.93
C GLY A 525 -7.16 -13.50 -5.77
N LYS A 526 -8.00 -14.08 -6.65
CA LYS A 526 -8.95 -13.28 -7.41
C LYS A 526 -10.05 -12.73 -6.51
N ILE A 527 -10.24 -11.40 -6.57
CA ILE A 527 -11.30 -10.66 -5.90
C ILE A 527 -12.33 -10.25 -6.95
N LYS A 528 -13.61 -10.57 -6.72
CA LYS A 528 -14.71 -10.20 -7.62
C LYS A 528 -15.85 -9.53 -6.85
N ALA A 529 -16.50 -8.57 -7.50
CA ALA A 529 -17.71 -7.90 -7.00
C ALA A 529 -18.96 -8.39 -7.75
N TRP A 530 -20.06 -8.62 -7.04
CA TRP A 530 -21.30 -9.19 -7.58
C TRP A 530 -22.52 -8.37 -7.17
N LEU A 531 -23.48 -8.19 -8.07
CA LEU A 531 -24.79 -7.62 -7.80
C LEU A 531 -25.86 -8.71 -7.81
N TYR A 532 -26.98 -8.49 -7.11
CA TYR A 532 -28.12 -9.42 -7.05
C TYR A 532 -28.99 -9.42 -8.34
N ASP A 533 -28.33 -9.29 -9.50
CA ASP A 533 -28.91 -9.26 -10.85
C ASP A 533 -28.50 -10.45 -11.74
N LEU A 534 -27.58 -11.30 -11.26
CA LEU A 534 -27.01 -12.46 -11.95
C LEU A 534 -26.23 -12.15 -13.26
N LEU A 535 -25.92 -10.88 -13.55
CA LEU A 535 -25.21 -10.46 -14.76
C LEU A 535 -23.67 -10.57 -14.63
N GLY A 536 -23.19 -11.63 -13.97
CA GLY A 536 -21.78 -11.94 -13.73
C GLY A 536 -21.07 -11.01 -12.73
N SER A 537 -19.75 -11.19 -12.60
CA SER A 537 -18.91 -10.32 -11.78
C SER A 537 -18.76 -8.94 -12.41
N ARG A 538 -19.03 -7.88 -11.64
CA ARG A 538 -18.97 -6.48 -12.10
C ARG A 538 -17.56 -5.92 -12.14
N VAL A 539 -16.65 -6.45 -11.32
CA VAL A 539 -15.22 -6.12 -11.34
C VAL A 539 -14.38 -7.35 -10.99
N ASP A 540 -13.14 -7.36 -11.45
CA ASP A 540 -12.09 -8.35 -11.21
C ASP A 540 -10.83 -7.61 -10.74
N TYR A 541 -10.30 -7.99 -9.57
CA TYR A 541 -9.05 -7.49 -9.03
C TYR A 541 -8.18 -8.66 -8.55
N ASP A 542 -6.87 -8.43 -8.44
CA ASP A 542 -5.94 -9.38 -7.82
C ASP A 542 -5.59 -8.94 -6.39
N ALA A 543 -5.76 -9.85 -5.42
CA ALA A 543 -5.24 -9.66 -4.08
C ALA A 543 -3.70 -9.58 -4.09
N PRO A 544 -3.08 -8.82 -3.16
CA PRO A 544 -1.64 -8.81 -3.01
C PRO A 544 -1.06 -10.23 -2.93
N GLY A 545 0.00 -10.52 -3.67
CA GLY A 545 0.65 -11.84 -3.65
C GLY A 545 -0.17 -13.01 -4.22
N HIS A 546 -1.26 -12.74 -4.95
CA HIS A 546 -2.05 -13.70 -5.75
C HIS A 546 -2.35 -15.03 -5.01
N TRP A 547 -2.94 -14.92 -3.82
CA TRP A 547 -3.32 -16.04 -2.97
C TRP A 547 -4.45 -15.66 -2.00
N CYS A 548 -4.97 -16.63 -1.24
CA CYS A 548 -6.05 -16.48 -0.25
C CYS A 548 -5.97 -15.18 0.58
N THR A 549 -7.02 -14.36 0.48
CA THR A 549 -7.28 -13.22 1.37
C THR A 549 -8.69 -13.31 1.93
N THR A 550 -8.88 -12.78 3.14
CA THR A 550 -10.20 -12.40 3.66
C THR A 550 -10.48 -10.93 3.33
N MET A 551 -11.75 -10.51 3.37
CA MET A 551 -12.14 -9.10 3.27
C MET A 551 -13.08 -8.70 4.40
N ALA A 552 -12.97 -7.46 4.87
CA ALA A 552 -13.87 -6.88 5.87
C ALA A 552 -14.03 -5.38 5.65
N TYR A 553 -15.19 -4.86 6.03
CA TYR A 553 -15.44 -3.43 6.14
C TYR A 553 -15.09 -2.89 7.53
N SER A 554 -14.85 -1.58 7.63
CA SER A 554 -15.00 -0.84 8.89
C SER A 554 -16.43 -0.97 9.43
N ALA A 555 -16.63 -0.77 10.74
CA ALA A 555 -17.94 -0.87 11.38
C ALA A 555 -18.94 0.23 10.95
N ASP A 556 -18.49 1.32 10.30
CA ASP A 556 -19.34 2.30 9.59
C ASP A 556 -19.62 1.94 8.11
N GLY A 557 -19.00 0.91 7.56
CA GLY A 557 -19.13 0.53 6.16
C GLY A 557 -18.38 1.42 5.15
N THR A 558 -17.60 2.40 5.60
CA THR A 558 -16.99 3.40 4.70
C THR A 558 -15.63 2.99 4.12
N ARG A 559 -14.98 1.95 4.65
CA ARG A 559 -13.62 1.54 4.29
C ARG A 559 -13.53 0.04 4.12
N LEU A 560 -13.05 -0.39 2.95
CA LEU A 560 -12.86 -1.80 2.59
C LEU A 560 -11.40 -2.22 2.82
N PHE A 561 -11.21 -3.30 3.57
CA PHE A 561 -9.90 -3.90 3.85
C PHE A 561 -9.83 -5.34 3.35
N SER A 562 -8.62 -5.80 3.00
CA SER A 562 -8.35 -7.22 2.81
C SER A 562 -7.05 -7.64 3.49
N CYS A 563 -7.08 -8.81 4.14
CA CYS A 563 -5.93 -9.40 4.82
C CYS A 563 -5.74 -10.84 4.40
N GLY A 564 -4.53 -11.18 4.00
CA GLY A 564 -4.20 -12.47 3.43
C GLY A 564 -2.74 -12.83 3.62
N THR A 565 -2.30 -13.87 2.92
CA THR A 565 -0.91 -14.34 2.97
C THR A 565 -0.57 -14.91 1.60
N SER A 566 0.57 -14.54 1.03
CA SER A 566 0.98 -15.00 -0.30
C SER A 566 1.25 -16.50 -0.30
N LYS A 567 1.39 -17.08 -1.50
CA LYS A 567 1.84 -18.46 -1.70
C LYS A 567 3.18 -18.78 -1.03
N ASP A 568 4.03 -17.77 -0.85
CA ASP A 568 5.38 -17.89 -0.26
C ASP A 568 5.40 -17.66 1.27
N GLY A 569 4.25 -17.30 1.87
CA GLY A 569 4.09 -17.06 3.30
C GLY A 569 4.12 -15.59 3.73
N GLU A 570 4.24 -14.64 2.80
CA GLU A 570 4.27 -13.20 3.09
C GLU A 570 2.87 -12.67 3.46
N SER A 571 2.67 -12.25 4.70
CA SER A 571 1.37 -11.74 5.17
C SER A 571 1.18 -10.25 4.92
N TYR A 572 -0.04 -9.86 4.54
CA TYR A 572 -0.38 -8.49 4.16
C TYR A 572 -1.75 -8.06 4.67
N LEU A 573 -1.89 -6.75 4.90
CA LEU A 573 -3.16 -6.07 5.17
C LEU A 573 -3.19 -4.79 4.34
N VAL A 574 -4.26 -4.59 3.56
CA VAL A 574 -4.43 -3.43 2.67
C VAL A 574 -5.81 -2.80 2.84
N GLU A 575 -5.89 -1.49 2.61
CA GLU A 575 -7.12 -0.72 2.41
C GLU A 575 -7.29 -0.45 0.92
N TRP A 576 -8.51 -0.62 0.39
CA TRP A 576 -8.84 -0.42 -1.02
C TRP A 576 -9.45 0.97 -1.27
N ASN A 577 -9.19 1.53 -2.46
CA ASN A 577 -10.00 2.61 -3.02
C ASN A 577 -11.08 1.99 -3.91
N GLU A 578 -12.30 1.85 -3.38
CA GLU A 578 -13.43 1.17 -4.06
C GLU A 578 -13.73 1.72 -5.46
N SER A 579 -13.58 3.03 -5.68
CA SER A 579 -13.91 3.69 -6.96
C SER A 579 -12.81 3.56 -8.01
N GLU A 580 -11.58 3.20 -7.62
CA GLU A 580 -10.45 3.07 -8.55
C GLU A 580 -9.92 1.63 -8.67
N GLY A 581 -10.36 0.71 -7.81
CA GLY A 581 -9.86 -0.67 -7.77
C GLY A 581 -8.40 -0.80 -7.33
N ALA A 582 -7.82 0.27 -6.79
CA ALA A 582 -6.42 0.36 -6.41
C ALA A 582 -6.24 0.21 -4.89
N ILE A 583 -5.07 -0.27 -4.48
CA ILE A 583 -4.67 -0.26 -3.06
C ILE A 583 -4.44 1.19 -2.63
N LYS A 584 -5.24 1.64 -1.66
CA LYS A 584 -5.19 2.98 -1.06
C LYS A 584 -4.11 3.07 0.03
N ARG A 585 -3.95 2.01 0.82
CA ARG A 585 -2.92 1.88 1.86
C ARG A 585 -2.48 0.43 2.03
N THR A 586 -1.22 0.22 2.41
CA THR A 586 -0.68 -1.07 2.85
C THR A 586 -0.14 -0.91 4.27
N TYR A 587 -0.57 -1.77 5.19
CA TYR A 587 -0.18 -1.71 6.59
C TYR A 587 1.09 -2.54 6.82
N SER A 588 2.12 -1.87 7.36
CA SER A 588 3.45 -2.44 7.59
C SER A 588 3.60 -2.93 9.03
N GLY A 589 4.33 -4.03 9.22
CA GLY A 589 4.55 -4.65 10.55
C GLY A 589 4.38 -6.17 10.57
N PHE A 590 3.78 -6.75 9.53
CA PHE A 590 3.83 -8.19 9.28
C PHE A 590 5.26 -8.67 9.08
N ARG A 591 5.51 -9.94 9.38
CA ARG A 591 6.77 -10.63 9.05
C ARG A 591 6.56 -11.64 7.92
N LYS A 592 7.69 -12.15 7.45
CA LYS A 592 7.84 -12.72 6.10
C LYS A 592 7.35 -14.16 5.94
N ARG A 593 6.98 -14.85 7.03
CA ARG A 593 6.45 -16.22 6.97
C ARG A 593 5.39 -16.49 8.04
N SER A 594 4.13 -16.27 7.71
CA SER A 594 3.03 -16.98 8.38
C SER A 594 2.88 -18.38 7.79
N ALA A 595 2.58 -19.38 8.64
CA ALA A 595 2.29 -20.75 8.21
C ALA A 595 0.82 -20.97 7.78
N GLY A 596 0.00 -19.91 7.79
CA GLY A 596 -1.42 -19.95 7.42
C GLY A 596 -1.99 -18.56 7.16
N VAL A 597 -3.21 -18.51 6.61
CA VAL A 597 -3.86 -17.23 6.23
C VAL A 597 -4.16 -16.40 7.49
N VAL A 598 -3.43 -15.30 7.64
CA VAL A 598 -3.62 -14.33 8.73
C VAL A 598 -5.08 -13.88 8.82
N GLN A 599 -5.60 -13.88 10.04
CA GLN A 599 -6.92 -13.36 10.36
C GLN A 599 -6.80 -11.96 10.95
N PHE A 600 -7.73 -11.09 10.57
CA PHE A 600 -7.80 -9.71 11.04
C PHE A 600 -9.23 -9.32 11.42
N ASP A 601 -9.34 -8.26 12.20
CA ASP A 601 -10.61 -7.64 12.54
C ASP A 601 -10.47 -6.12 12.75
N THR A 602 -11.59 -5.41 12.70
CA THR A 602 -11.64 -3.94 12.79
C THR A 602 -12.49 -3.49 13.97
N THR A 603 -12.17 -2.35 14.58
CA THR A 603 -13.00 -1.81 15.67
C THR A 603 -12.96 -0.28 15.80
N ARG A 604 -14.02 0.26 16.40
CA ARG A 604 -14.23 1.70 16.70
C ARG A 604 -13.98 2.65 15.52
N ASN A 605 -14.08 2.16 14.27
CA ASN A 605 -13.70 2.83 13.01
C ASN A 605 -12.33 3.50 13.02
N ARG A 606 -11.42 2.97 13.85
CA ARG A 606 -10.11 3.55 14.10
C ARG A 606 -9.00 2.52 14.23
N PHE A 607 -9.28 1.31 14.67
CA PHE A 607 -8.23 0.32 14.93
C PHE A 607 -8.42 -0.95 14.09
N LEU A 608 -7.29 -1.47 13.61
CA LEU A 608 -7.18 -2.79 12.98
C LEU A 608 -6.35 -3.68 13.91
N ALA A 609 -6.72 -4.94 14.06
CA ALA A 609 -5.87 -5.95 14.68
C ALA A 609 -5.72 -7.17 13.77
N ALA A 610 -4.54 -7.80 13.78
CA ALA A 610 -4.28 -9.05 13.07
C ALA A 610 -3.35 -9.95 13.89
N GLY A 611 -3.54 -11.28 13.77
CA GLY A 611 -2.67 -12.27 14.42
C GLY A 611 -1.54 -12.70 13.49
N ASP A 612 -0.28 -12.51 13.91
CA ASP A 612 0.93 -12.82 13.13
C ASP A 612 2.12 -13.19 14.02
N GLU A 613 2.89 -14.21 13.65
CA GLU A 613 4.01 -14.82 14.38
C GLU A 613 3.80 -14.91 15.91
N PHE A 614 2.76 -15.63 16.36
CA PHE A 614 2.44 -15.82 17.79
C PHE A 614 2.12 -14.52 18.58
N LEU A 615 1.81 -13.42 17.88
CA LEU A 615 1.54 -12.10 18.46
C LEU A 615 0.27 -11.49 17.87
N ILE A 616 -0.33 -10.55 18.60
CA ILE A 616 -1.40 -9.68 18.12
C ILE A 616 -0.78 -8.34 17.73
N LYS A 617 -0.99 -7.91 16.49
CA LYS A 617 -0.48 -6.64 15.96
C LYS A 617 -1.64 -5.69 15.75
N PHE A 618 -1.44 -4.41 16.10
CA PHE A 618 -2.46 -3.37 16.03
C PHE A 618 -1.98 -2.19 15.16
N TRP A 619 -2.91 -1.57 14.43
CA TRP A 619 -2.70 -0.34 13.67
C TRP A 619 -3.81 0.67 13.99
N ASP A 620 -3.48 1.97 13.90
CA ASP A 620 -4.48 3.01 13.69
C ASP A 620 -4.81 3.04 12.19
N MET A 621 -6.08 3.05 11.82
CA MET A 621 -6.54 2.91 10.44
C MET A 621 -5.97 4.00 9.52
N ASP A 622 -5.61 5.18 10.01
CA ASP A 622 -5.04 6.24 9.17
C ASP A 622 -3.50 6.30 9.22
N ASN A 623 -2.85 5.37 9.92
CA ASN A 623 -1.40 5.19 9.97
C ASN A 623 -0.97 3.80 9.45
N THR A 624 -0.16 3.78 8.39
CA THR A 624 0.38 2.53 7.82
C THR A 624 1.48 1.88 8.65
N ASN A 625 1.94 2.52 9.72
CA ASN A 625 2.92 1.97 10.66
C ASN A 625 2.22 1.25 11.82
N LEU A 626 2.82 0.15 12.27
CA LEU A 626 2.40 -0.63 13.42
C LEU A 626 2.28 0.24 14.68
N LEU A 627 1.10 0.25 15.32
CA LEU A 627 0.79 1.06 16.50
C LEU A 627 1.27 0.38 17.80
N THR A 628 1.06 -0.93 17.93
CA THR A 628 1.56 -1.74 19.05
C THR A 628 1.51 -3.23 18.71
N THR A 629 2.21 -4.04 19.51
CA THR A 629 2.21 -5.51 19.42
C THR A 629 2.03 -6.07 20.83
N ILE A 630 1.27 -7.17 20.96
CA ILE A 630 0.87 -7.75 22.23
C ILE A 630 1.04 -9.28 22.15
N ASP A 631 1.74 -9.88 23.10
CA ASP A 631 1.94 -11.34 23.20
C ASP A 631 0.79 -12.07 23.91
N ALA A 632 -0.12 -11.30 24.53
CA ALA A 632 -1.21 -11.76 25.39
C ALA A 632 -0.74 -12.70 26.50
N GLU A 633 0.39 -12.43 27.16
CA GLU A 633 1.01 -13.32 28.16
C GLU A 633 1.47 -14.66 27.55
N GLY A 634 1.83 -14.64 26.27
CA GLY A 634 2.33 -15.79 25.50
C GLY A 634 1.28 -16.87 25.21
N GLY A 635 1.74 -17.96 24.58
CA GLY A 635 0.92 -19.15 24.31
C GLY A 635 -0.07 -19.03 23.15
N LEU A 636 -0.08 -17.92 22.40
CA LEU A 636 -0.79 -17.83 21.12
C LEU A 636 -0.18 -18.81 20.08
N PRO A 637 -0.93 -19.26 19.05
CA PRO A 637 -0.40 -20.07 17.95
C PRO A 637 0.23 -19.19 16.86
N ALA A 638 0.92 -19.79 15.88
CA ALA A 638 1.65 -19.05 14.85
C ALA A 638 0.79 -18.03 14.07
N SER A 639 -0.45 -18.40 13.75
CA SER A 639 -1.48 -17.54 13.16
C SER A 639 -2.70 -17.47 14.10
N PRO A 640 -2.71 -16.59 15.11
CA PRO A 640 -3.83 -16.42 16.04
C PRO A 640 -5.09 -15.95 15.30
N ARG A 641 -6.23 -16.61 15.52
CA ARG A 641 -7.53 -16.08 15.08
C ARG A 641 -8.04 -15.12 16.15
N LEU A 642 -8.60 -13.99 15.74
CA LEU A 642 -9.10 -12.96 16.65
C LEU A 642 -10.44 -12.37 16.21
N ARG A 643 -11.21 -11.86 17.19
CA ARG A 643 -12.46 -11.10 17.00
C ARG A 643 -12.63 -10.04 18.08
N PHE A 644 -13.01 -8.82 17.70
CA PHE A 644 -13.50 -7.82 18.65
C PHE A 644 -14.98 -8.06 18.97
N ASN A 645 -15.43 -7.60 20.14
CA ASN A 645 -16.84 -7.28 20.31
C ASN A 645 -17.19 -5.94 19.64
N LYS A 646 -18.48 -5.67 19.44
CA LYS A 646 -18.98 -4.52 18.65
C LYS A 646 -18.50 -3.17 19.18
N ASP A 647 -18.36 -3.05 20.50
CA ASP A 647 -17.90 -1.83 21.17
C ASP A 647 -16.37 -1.68 21.23
N GLY A 648 -15.61 -2.68 20.77
CA GLY A 648 -14.15 -2.72 20.85
C GLY A 648 -13.59 -2.79 22.27
N SER A 649 -14.41 -3.18 23.25
CA SER A 649 -14.05 -3.26 24.66
C SER A 649 -13.41 -4.60 25.03
N LEU A 650 -13.73 -5.66 24.28
CA LEU A 650 -13.16 -7.01 24.39
C LEU A 650 -12.59 -7.47 23.04
N LEU A 651 -11.55 -8.31 23.11
CA LEU A 651 -10.91 -8.97 21.98
C LEU A 651 -10.65 -10.44 22.34
N ALA A 652 -11.33 -11.37 21.66
CA ALA A 652 -11.11 -12.80 21.81
C ALA A 652 -10.01 -13.28 20.87
N VAL A 653 -9.09 -14.12 21.36
CA VAL A 653 -7.91 -14.60 20.63
C VAL A 653 -7.63 -16.06 20.96
N THR A 654 -7.42 -16.89 19.94
CA THR A 654 -7.11 -18.33 20.11
C THR A 654 -5.73 -18.59 20.69
N THR A 655 -5.58 -19.62 21.53
CA THR A 655 -4.29 -20.08 22.09
C THR A 655 -3.85 -21.44 21.53
N SER A 656 -2.56 -21.77 21.69
CA SER A 656 -1.95 -23.03 21.22
C SER A 656 -2.41 -24.28 21.99
N ASP A 657 -2.98 -24.10 23.19
CA ASP A 657 -3.51 -25.15 24.06
C ASP A 657 -5.02 -25.39 23.88
N ASN A 658 -5.56 -25.10 22.69
CA ASN A 658 -6.99 -25.19 22.35
C ASN A 658 -7.90 -24.32 23.25
N GLY A 659 -7.38 -23.20 23.73
CA GLY A 659 -8.12 -22.22 24.51
C GLY A 659 -8.42 -20.92 23.76
N ILE A 660 -9.04 -19.99 24.49
CA ILE A 660 -9.33 -18.62 24.06
C ILE A 660 -8.92 -17.67 25.18
N LYS A 661 -8.00 -16.75 24.90
CA LYS A 661 -7.72 -15.60 25.76
C LYS A 661 -8.63 -14.44 25.37
N ILE A 662 -9.15 -13.74 26.37
CA ILE A 662 -9.98 -12.55 26.20
C ILE A 662 -9.18 -11.38 26.74
N LEU A 663 -8.77 -10.49 25.84
CA LEU A 663 -8.16 -9.22 26.20
C LEU A 663 -9.28 -8.18 26.39
N ALA A 664 -9.10 -7.28 27.35
CA ALA A 664 -10.06 -6.21 27.64
C ALA A 664 -9.35 -4.86 27.75
N ASN A 665 -10.05 -3.79 27.39
CA ASN A 665 -9.65 -2.42 27.72
C ASN A 665 -10.25 -2.00 29.07
N ARG A 666 -10.08 -0.73 29.47
CA ARG A 666 -10.60 -0.21 30.74
C ARG A 666 -12.12 -0.41 30.91
N ASP A 667 -12.87 -0.30 29.83
CA ASP A 667 -14.34 -0.38 29.85
C ASP A 667 -14.79 -1.86 29.84
N GLY A 668 -14.11 -2.71 29.05
CA GLY A 668 -14.30 -4.16 29.08
C GLY A 668 -13.98 -4.77 30.46
N MET A 669 -12.94 -4.27 31.14
CA MET A 669 -12.60 -4.66 32.51
C MET A 669 -13.67 -4.24 33.54
N GLN A 670 -14.45 -3.18 33.28
CA GLN A 670 -15.60 -2.81 34.12
C GLN A 670 -16.81 -3.70 33.82
N MET A 671 -17.10 -3.95 32.53
CA MET A 671 -18.17 -4.86 32.09
C MET A 671 -18.00 -6.26 32.69
N LEU A 672 -16.81 -6.85 32.58
CA LEU A 672 -16.51 -8.19 33.09
C LEU A 672 -16.62 -8.31 34.62
N ARG A 673 -16.27 -7.25 35.38
CA ARG A 673 -16.46 -7.21 36.85
C ARG A 673 -17.94 -7.09 37.24
N ALA A 674 -18.72 -6.31 36.50
CA ALA A 674 -20.16 -6.17 36.74
C ALA A 674 -20.92 -7.49 36.46
N LEU A 675 -20.43 -8.29 35.52
CA LEU A 675 -20.95 -9.64 35.25
C LEU A 675 -20.52 -10.64 36.35
N GLU A 676 -19.25 -10.63 36.79
CA GLU A 676 -18.80 -11.45 37.94
C GLU A 676 -19.59 -11.16 39.22
N ALA A 677 -19.90 -9.89 39.52
CA ALA A 677 -20.73 -9.54 40.68
C ALA A 677 -22.13 -10.17 40.63
N ARG A 678 -22.82 -10.08 39.48
CA ARG A 678 -24.14 -10.69 39.28
C ARG A 678 -24.11 -12.22 39.41
N ALA A 679 -23.05 -12.86 38.92
CA ALA A 679 -22.85 -14.31 39.05
C ALA A 679 -22.55 -14.77 40.48
N TYR A 680 -21.96 -13.90 41.32
CA TYR A 680 -21.76 -14.18 42.75
C TYR A 680 -23.07 -14.10 43.56
N ASP A 681 -23.97 -13.18 43.21
CA ASP A 681 -25.28 -13.07 43.88
C ASP A 681 -26.23 -14.22 43.50
N THR A 682 -26.23 -14.70 42.25
CA THR A 682 -27.05 -15.87 41.86
C THR A 682 -26.55 -17.19 42.48
N ASN A 683 -25.25 -17.35 42.70
CA ASN A 683 -24.67 -18.52 43.38
C ASN A 683 -24.94 -18.56 44.90
N ARG A 684 -25.77 -17.67 45.44
CA ARG A 684 -26.12 -17.62 46.87
C ARG A 684 -27.46 -18.26 47.23
N VAL A 685 -28.13 -18.91 46.29
CA VAL A 685 -29.33 -19.72 46.53
C VAL A 685 -28.92 -21.14 46.98
N PRO A 686 -29.39 -21.64 48.14
CA PRO A 686 -29.06 -22.98 48.61
C PRO A 686 -29.86 -24.08 47.89
N PRO A 687 -29.33 -25.31 47.77
CA PRO A 687 -30.06 -26.43 47.15
C PRO A 687 -31.09 -27.04 48.10
N GLU A 688 -32.29 -27.33 47.59
CA GLU A 688 -33.25 -28.20 48.29
C GLU A 688 -32.88 -29.69 48.15
N PRO A 689 -33.20 -30.53 49.15
CA PRO A 689 -32.77 -31.94 49.18
C PRO A 689 -33.65 -32.85 48.31
N ALA A 690 -33.03 -33.88 47.72
CA ALA A 690 -33.73 -34.88 46.93
C ALA A 690 -34.62 -35.81 47.78
N VAL A 691 -35.85 -36.08 47.31
CA VAL A 691 -36.74 -37.13 47.83
C VAL A 691 -37.01 -38.18 46.73
N SER A 692 -37.24 -39.42 47.16
CA SER A 692 -36.82 -40.61 46.40
C SER A 692 -37.91 -41.35 45.60
N LYS A 693 -37.43 -42.11 44.59
CA LYS A 693 -37.94 -43.40 44.04
C LYS A 693 -38.94 -43.39 42.86
N PRO A 694 -39.03 -44.52 42.10
CA PRO A 694 -39.53 -44.56 40.70
C PRO A 694 -40.61 -45.67 40.49
N PRO A 695 -40.84 -46.30 39.30
CA PRO A 695 -40.60 -45.91 37.90
C PRO A 695 -41.87 -46.07 36.98
N VAL A 696 -41.71 -45.78 35.67
CA VAL A 696 -42.60 -46.15 34.51
C VAL A 696 -44.02 -45.53 34.44
N GLY A 697 -44.39 -44.98 33.28
CA GLY A 697 -45.79 -44.67 32.93
C GLY A 697 -45.96 -43.75 31.71
N ASN A 698 -46.67 -44.21 30.68
CA ASN A 698 -46.90 -43.48 29.42
C ASN A 698 -47.99 -42.38 29.51
N ALA A 699 -47.96 -41.49 28.50
CA ALA A 699 -49.11 -40.87 27.80
C ALA A 699 -49.65 -39.46 28.18
N LEU A 700 -49.68 -38.59 27.16
CA LEU A 700 -50.77 -37.70 26.69
C LEU A 700 -51.51 -36.77 27.70
N GLY A 701 -51.62 -35.46 27.41
CA GLY A 701 -52.42 -34.56 28.27
C GLY A 701 -52.63 -33.06 27.99
N VAL A 702 -52.52 -32.56 26.75
CA VAL A 702 -53.36 -31.46 26.17
C VAL A 702 -53.86 -30.28 27.08
N VAL A 703 -53.25 -29.09 26.88
CA VAL A 703 -53.89 -27.73 26.72
C VAL A 703 -54.28 -26.82 27.91
N SER A 704 -54.16 -25.50 27.65
CA SER A 704 -54.76 -24.28 28.27
C SER A 704 -54.27 -23.72 29.63
N THR A 705 -53.31 -22.79 29.55
CA THR A 705 -53.39 -21.35 29.92
C THR A 705 -54.67 -20.77 30.57
N PRO A 706 -54.62 -19.58 31.22
CA PRO A 706 -53.56 -18.98 32.07
C PRO A 706 -54.12 -18.22 33.33
N GLY A 707 -53.27 -17.74 34.26
CA GLY A 707 -53.72 -16.80 35.32
C GLY A 707 -52.65 -16.35 36.32
N GLY A 708 -52.49 -15.04 36.55
CA GLY A 708 -51.39 -14.44 37.31
C GLY A 708 -51.62 -14.15 38.83
N GLY A 709 -50.59 -13.52 39.44
CA GLY A 709 -50.57 -13.06 40.84
C GLY A 709 -50.07 -14.11 41.87
N GLY A 710 -49.55 -13.75 43.05
CA GLY A 710 -49.14 -12.42 43.54
C GLY A 710 -49.17 -12.28 45.08
N GLY A 711 -48.01 -12.40 45.76
CA GLY A 711 -47.86 -12.23 47.23
C GLY A 711 -48.35 -13.42 48.09
N GLU A 712 -48.13 -13.47 49.42
CA GLU A 712 -47.24 -12.69 50.30
C GLU A 712 -47.06 -13.36 51.71
N ARG A 713 -45.84 -13.33 52.29
CA ARG A 713 -45.52 -13.38 53.76
C ARG A 713 -45.83 -14.70 54.57
N PRO A 714 -45.81 -14.74 55.93
CA PRO A 714 -44.58 -15.06 56.70
C PRO A 714 -44.74 -16.02 57.93
N ASN A 715 -43.66 -16.43 58.62
CA ASN A 715 -43.42 -16.12 60.06
C ASN A 715 -42.16 -16.71 60.76
N SER A 716 -41.87 -16.09 61.90
CA SER A 716 -40.79 -16.21 62.91
C SER A 716 -40.51 -17.54 63.64
N SER A 717 -39.28 -17.70 64.18
CA SER A 717 -38.98 -18.09 65.59
C SER A 717 -37.47 -17.93 65.93
N SER A 718 -37.03 -18.22 67.18
CA SER A 718 -35.64 -18.05 67.71
C SER A 718 -35.37 -19.09 68.84
N MET A 719 -34.26 -19.20 69.59
CA MET A 719 -33.10 -18.35 70.00
C MET A 719 -31.95 -19.32 70.50
N ALA A 720 -30.75 -19.03 71.03
CA ALA A 720 -29.92 -17.86 71.39
C ALA A 720 -28.42 -18.28 71.54
N GLY A 721 -27.50 -17.35 71.88
CA GLY A 721 -26.12 -17.63 72.39
C GLY A 721 -24.96 -17.28 71.42
N SER A 722 -23.98 -16.36 71.62
CA SER A 722 -23.30 -15.73 72.79
C SER A 722 -22.03 -16.52 73.25
N VAL A 723 -20.79 -15.98 73.43
CA VAL A 723 -20.27 -14.59 73.37
C VAL A 723 -18.71 -14.51 73.33
N MET A 724 -18.10 -13.38 72.86
CA MET A 724 -16.72 -12.84 73.14
C MET A 724 -15.45 -13.67 72.77
N ASP A 725 -14.21 -13.14 72.67
CA ASP A 725 -13.70 -11.74 72.56
C ASP A 725 -12.29 -11.66 71.88
N GLY A 726 -11.85 -10.44 71.52
CA GLY A 726 -10.45 -10.00 71.67
C GLY A 726 -9.44 -10.17 70.49
N PRO A 727 -8.38 -9.31 70.39
CA PRO A 727 -7.65 -9.12 69.11
C PRO A 727 -6.08 -9.03 69.17
N THR A 728 -5.47 -8.72 68.00
CA THR A 728 -4.23 -7.93 67.75
C THR A 728 -2.88 -8.55 67.31
N LEU A 729 -2.24 -7.83 66.37
CA LEU A 729 -0.80 -7.52 66.16
C LEU A 729 0.25 -8.57 65.66
N ASN A 730 0.61 -8.41 64.37
CA ASN A 730 1.90 -7.96 63.82
C ASN A 730 3.27 -8.68 64.06
N MET A 731 4.20 -8.41 63.13
CA MET A 731 5.60 -8.89 62.99
C MET A 731 5.74 -10.39 62.62
N GLY A 732 6.75 -10.83 61.87
CA GLY A 732 7.84 -10.10 61.19
C GLY A 732 9.22 -10.69 61.50
N GLY A 733 9.92 -11.27 60.51
CA GLY A 733 11.29 -11.79 60.70
C GLY A 733 11.83 -12.62 59.53
N SER A 734 13.14 -12.58 59.31
CA SER A 734 13.85 -13.31 58.24
C SER A 734 15.21 -13.84 58.73
N ARG A 735 15.54 -15.09 58.40
CA ARG A 735 16.88 -15.76 58.29
C ARG A 735 16.64 -17.26 58.01
N VAL A 736 17.21 -17.98 57.02
CA VAL A 736 18.60 -18.17 56.53
C VAL A 736 19.29 -19.42 57.12
N ARG A 737 19.30 -20.52 56.32
CA ARG A 737 20.34 -21.60 56.21
C ARG A 737 20.64 -22.53 57.43
N PRO A 738 21.43 -23.64 57.29
CA PRO A 738 21.72 -24.57 56.17
C PRO A 738 21.76 -26.09 56.60
N ARG A 739 22.52 -26.94 55.87
CA ARG A 739 23.00 -28.34 56.10
C ARG A 739 22.11 -29.45 55.51
N GLU A 740 22.62 -30.29 54.58
CA GLU A 740 23.48 -31.50 54.72
C GLU A 740 22.73 -32.71 55.35
N ARG A 741 22.93 -33.99 54.98
CA ARG A 741 24.08 -34.69 54.34
C ARG A 741 23.72 -36.13 53.87
N VAL A 742 24.57 -36.75 53.02
CA VAL A 742 24.68 -38.22 52.73
C VAL A 742 23.45 -38.87 52.03
N GLY A 743 23.56 -39.88 51.15
CA GLY A 743 24.74 -40.49 50.48
C GLY A 743 24.51 -41.93 49.97
N ASN A 744 25.45 -42.37 49.13
CA ASN A 744 25.78 -43.74 48.65
C ASN A 744 25.11 -44.29 47.38
N ASP A 745 25.76 -45.12 46.55
CA ASP A 745 27.19 -45.26 46.16
C ASP A 745 27.35 -46.32 45.03
N HIS A 746 28.60 -46.50 44.54
CA HIS A 746 29.09 -47.61 43.66
C HIS A 746 28.76 -47.53 42.15
N SER A 747 29.56 -48.04 41.20
CA SER A 747 31.01 -48.41 41.05
C SER A 747 31.17 -49.02 39.64
N GLY A 748 32.29 -49.06 38.91
CA GLY A 748 33.66 -48.51 38.97
C GLY A 748 34.15 -48.37 37.50
N MET A 749 35.41 -48.50 37.09
CA MET A 749 36.71 -48.79 37.74
C MET A 749 37.85 -48.38 36.77
N GLU A 750 38.97 -47.85 37.29
CA GLU A 750 40.39 -47.70 36.81
C GLU A 750 40.78 -47.87 35.30
N GLY A 751 41.88 -47.31 34.77
CA GLY A 751 43.04 -46.53 35.28
C GLY A 751 44.12 -46.45 34.16
N GLY A 752 45.28 -45.77 34.25
CA GLY A 752 45.90 -44.91 35.27
C GLY A 752 47.38 -44.60 34.93
N ARG A 753 48.10 -43.94 35.86
CA ARG A 753 49.57 -43.64 35.91
C ARG A 753 50.11 -42.31 35.34
N THR A 754 51.18 -41.86 36.01
CA THR A 754 51.97 -40.60 35.98
C THR A 754 53.46 -40.96 35.66
N PRO A 755 54.53 -40.09 35.71
CA PRO A 755 54.65 -38.76 36.35
C PRO A 755 55.54 -37.66 35.70
N GLU A 756 55.41 -36.47 36.32
CA GLU A 756 56.36 -35.35 36.55
C GLU A 756 57.58 -35.06 35.64
N THR A 757 57.73 -33.77 35.28
CA THR A 757 59.00 -33.03 35.53
C THR A 757 58.79 -31.50 35.64
N LYS A 758 59.57 -30.86 36.51
CA LYS A 758 59.82 -29.41 36.68
C LYS A 758 61.38 -29.24 36.69
N PRO A 759 62.02 -28.03 36.71
CA PRO A 759 61.53 -26.72 37.17
C PRO A 759 62.05 -25.46 36.38
N ARG A 760 61.77 -24.29 36.98
CA ARG A 760 62.48 -22.97 36.95
C ARG A 760 61.80 -21.79 36.25
N ILE A 761 61.81 -20.69 37.00
CA ILE A 761 61.62 -19.28 36.65
C ILE A 761 62.98 -18.59 36.90
N PRO A 762 63.34 -17.55 36.16
CA PRO A 762 63.84 -16.33 36.81
C PRO A 762 63.11 -15.07 36.33
N ASP A 763 63.33 -13.97 37.05
CA ASP A 763 62.44 -12.82 37.12
C ASP A 763 62.55 -11.77 36.00
N GLU A 764 61.57 -10.86 36.00
CA GLU A 764 61.61 -9.41 35.69
C GLU A 764 63.00 -8.77 35.45
N ILE A 765 63.22 -7.72 34.62
CA ILE A 765 62.42 -6.64 33.99
C ILE A 765 63.37 -5.91 32.96
N PRO A 766 62.98 -4.97 32.07
CA PRO A 766 61.67 -4.61 31.49
C PRO A 766 61.59 -4.84 29.96
N ASP A 767 60.40 -4.69 29.37
CA ASP A 767 60.27 -4.17 27.99
C ASP A 767 59.17 -3.10 27.88
N ARG A 768 59.39 -2.08 27.06
CA ARG A 768 58.55 -0.87 26.92
C ARG A 768 57.46 -1.01 25.85
N SER A 769 56.87 -2.20 25.69
CA SER A 769 55.68 -2.35 24.86
C SER A 769 54.43 -1.88 25.60
N LYS A 770 54.02 -0.61 25.40
CA LYS A 770 52.72 -0.09 25.87
C LYS A 770 51.61 -1.05 25.43
N SER A 771 50.90 -1.66 26.37
CA SER A 771 49.84 -2.63 26.10
C SER A 771 48.75 -1.99 25.23
N TRP A 772 48.69 -2.37 23.96
CA TRP A 772 47.77 -1.76 22.98
C TRP A 772 46.36 -2.29 23.20
N LYS A 773 45.65 -1.67 24.15
CA LYS A 773 44.29 -2.04 24.55
C LYS A 773 43.31 -1.54 23.50
N LEU A 774 42.48 -2.45 22.98
CA LEU A 774 41.40 -2.11 22.05
C LEU A 774 40.48 -1.05 22.68
N THR A 775 40.21 0.04 21.95
CA THR A 775 39.16 0.99 22.33
C THR A 775 37.80 0.35 22.13
N GLU A 776 37.01 0.23 23.19
CA GLU A 776 35.61 -0.21 23.11
C GLU A 776 34.70 0.97 23.44
N ILE A 777 33.86 1.33 22.48
CA ILE A 777 32.88 2.40 22.56
C ILE A 777 31.54 1.74 22.89
N THR A 778 31.03 1.98 24.09
CA THR A 778 29.79 1.36 24.62
C THR A 778 28.61 2.32 24.66
N GLU A 779 28.89 3.63 24.74
CA GLU A 779 27.88 4.67 24.93
C GLU A 779 27.78 5.60 23.72
N GLN A 780 26.57 6.10 23.45
CA GLN A 780 26.30 6.99 22.30
C GLN A 780 26.99 8.37 22.41
N ASN A 781 27.47 8.74 23.59
CA ASN A 781 28.20 9.99 23.86
C ASN A 781 29.69 9.95 23.47
N GLN A 782 30.27 8.75 23.26
CA GLN A 782 31.68 8.52 22.95
C GLN A 782 32.01 8.68 21.45
N CYS A 783 31.00 8.92 20.61
CA CYS A 783 31.16 9.21 19.18
C CYS A 783 30.02 10.13 18.71
N ARG A 784 30.14 10.76 17.55
CA ARG A 784 28.99 11.43 16.93
C ARG A 784 28.24 10.43 16.04
N THR A 785 26.97 10.21 16.34
CA THR A 785 26.06 9.44 15.48
C THR A 785 24.77 10.21 15.23
N ILE A 786 24.24 10.12 14.02
CA ILE A 786 22.90 10.61 13.68
C ILE A 786 22.13 9.53 12.93
N ARG A 787 20.90 9.24 13.40
CA ARG A 787 19.94 8.42 12.65
C ARG A 787 19.17 9.32 11.70
N LEU A 788 19.17 8.96 10.41
CA LEU A 788 18.65 9.85 9.37
C LEU A 788 17.12 9.93 9.40
N PRO A 789 16.52 11.09 9.13
CA PRO A 789 15.06 11.26 9.19
C PRO A 789 14.39 10.49 8.05
N ASP A 790 13.46 9.60 8.41
CA ASP A 790 12.78 8.71 7.47
C ASP A 790 11.26 8.84 7.64
N SER A 791 10.55 9.10 6.54
CA SER A 791 9.09 9.24 6.51
C SER A 791 8.39 8.02 5.88
N LEU A 792 9.16 6.99 5.50
CA LEU A 792 8.66 5.77 4.85
C LEU A 792 8.94 4.57 5.77
N PRO A 793 8.07 3.56 5.79
CA PRO A 793 8.14 2.48 6.79
C PRO A 793 9.50 1.76 6.79
N PRO A 794 9.96 1.29 7.97
CA PRO A 794 11.25 0.63 8.14
C PRO A 794 11.35 -0.63 7.28
N ASN A 795 12.33 -0.66 6.37
CA ASN A 795 12.61 -1.78 5.48
C ASN A 795 14.12 -1.99 5.44
N LYS A 796 14.58 -3.25 5.55
CA LYS A 796 16.01 -3.65 5.58
C LYS A 796 16.82 -2.87 4.55
N VAL A 797 17.88 -2.19 4.97
CA VAL A 797 18.76 -1.45 4.05
C VAL A 797 19.64 -2.44 3.30
N ALA A 798 19.30 -2.72 2.05
CA ALA A 798 19.94 -3.77 1.24
C ALA A 798 21.19 -3.28 0.52
N ARG A 799 21.23 -2.00 0.11
CA ARG A 799 22.43 -1.30 -0.38
C ARG A 799 22.47 0.13 0.15
N LEU A 800 23.67 0.68 0.27
CA LEU A 800 23.94 2.04 0.74
C LEU A 800 25.16 2.58 0.01
N ILE A 801 25.10 3.82 -0.48
CA ILE A 801 26.21 4.49 -1.16
C ILE A 801 26.14 6.01 -0.95
N TYR A 802 27.28 6.66 -0.69
CA TYR A 802 27.36 8.12 -0.74
C TYR A 802 27.38 8.61 -2.20
N THR A 803 26.95 9.85 -2.44
CA THR A 803 27.27 10.51 -3.71
C THR A 803 28.77 10.79 -3.80
N ASN A 804 29.34 10.80 -5.01
CA ASN A 804 30.79 10.98 -5.22
C ASN A 804 31.28 12.32 -4.62
N ALA A 805 30.44 13.36 -4.64
CA ALA A 805 30.73 14.65 -3.98
C ALA A 805 30.62 14.64 -2.44
N GLY A 806 30.12 13.56 -1.82
CA GLY A 806 29.96 13.44 -0.37
C GLY A 806 28.82 14.27 0.25
N VAL A 807 27.99 14.93 -0.57
CA VAL A 807 26.90 15.82 -0.11
C VAL A 807 25.58 15.11 0.17
N ALA A 808 25.48 13.83 -0.17
CA ALA A 808 24.26 13.05 -0.05
C ALA A 808 24.53 11.55 0.14
N LEU A 809 23.54 10.85 0.67
CA LEU A 809 23.57 9.41 0.93
C LEU A 809 22.32 8.76 0.32
N LEU A 810 22.51 7.69 -0.45
CA LEU A 810 21.48 6.94 -1.15
C LEU A 810 21.41 5.52 -0.59
N ALA A 811 20.27 5.15 -0.02
CA ALA A 811 19.95 3.77 0.34
C ALA A 811 19.00 3.15 -0.69
N LEU A 812 19.13 1.83 -0.90
CA LEU A 812 18.09 0.98 -1.50
C LEU A 812 17.60 0.01 -0.42
N ALA A 813 16.32 0.09 -0.10
CA ALA A 813 15.67 -0.80 0.86
C ALA A 813 15.20 -2.10 0.17
N SER A 814 14.92 -3.14 0.95
CA SER A 814 14.48 -4.45 0.44
C SER A 814 13.16 -4.40 -0.36
N ASN A 815 12.30 -3.42 -0.10
CA ASN A 815 11.07 -3.18 -0.86
C ASN A 815 11.28 -2.42 -2.19
N ALA A 816 12.48 -2.50 -2.77
CA ALA A 816 12.89 -1.85 -4.03
C ALA A 816 12.83 -0.31 -4.07
N VAL A 817 12.50 0.37 -2.96
CA VAL A 817 12.45 1.83 -2.87
C VAL A 817 13.81 2.40 -2.49
N HIS A 818 14.26 3.42 -3.23
CA HIS A 818 15.43 4.22 -2.87
C HIS A 818 15.06 5.38 -1.94
N LYS A 819 15.92 5.66 -0.96
CA LYS A 819 15.83 6.82 -0.05
C LYS A 819 17.10 7.66 -0.20
N LEU A 820 16.94 8.96 -0.45
CA LEU A 820 18.05 9.88 -0.73
C LEU A 820 18.06 11.04 0.28
N TRP A 821 19.08 11.09 1.13
CA TRP A 821 19.29 12.19 2.06
C TRP A 821 20.31 13.16 1.49
N LYS A 822 20.01 14.46 1.49
CA LYS A 822 20.92 15.52 1.04
C LYS A 822 21.23 16.47 2.19
N TRP A 823 22.50 16.76 2.42
CA TRP A 823 22.92 17.79 3.37
C TRP A 823 22.85 19.15 2.66
N GLN A 824 22.16 20.12 3.28
CA GLN A 824 22.10 21.47 2.74
C GLN A 824 23.31 22.28 3.19
N ARG A 825 23.79 23.18 2.32
CA ARG A 825 24.80 24.19 2.66
C ARG A 825 24.14 25.30 3.46
N ASN A 826 24.53 25.48 4.72
CA ASN A 826 24.01 26.51 5.63
C ASN A 826 25.08 26.94 6.65
N GLU A 827 24.77 27.85 7.56
CA GLU A 827 25.72 28.36 8.58
C GLU A 827 26.33 27.27 9.46
N ARG A 828 25.61 26.16 9.70
CA ARG A 828 26.09 25.01 10.50
C ARG A 828 26.78 23.94 9.66
N ASN A 829 26.64 23.98 8.34
CA ASN A 829 27.31 23.09 7.38
C ASN A 829 27.78 23.90 6.16
N ILE A 830 28.88 24.63 6.35
CA ILE A 830 29.47 25.53 5.35
C ILE A 830 29.91 24.79 4.08
N ASN A 831 30.15 23.48 4.17
CA ASN A 831 30.63 22.65 3.06
C ASN A 831 29.51 21.87 2.34
N GLY A 832 28.34 21.69 2.96
CA GLY A 832 27.25 20.86 2.44
C GLY A 832 27.56 19.35 2.37
N LYS A 833 28.71 18.91 2.90
CA LYS A 833 29.07 17.49 3.02
C LYS A 833 28.16 16.78 4.04
N ALA A 834 28.10 15.46 3.97
CA ALA A 834 27.49 14.65 5.02
C ALA A 834 28.21 14.81 6.35
N THR A 835 27.46 14.92 7.44
CA THR A 835 28.00 14.87 8.80
C THR A 835 26.97 14.40 9.82
N ALA A 836 27.45 13.73 10.87
CA ALA A 836 26.71 13.41 12.08
C ALA A 836 26.25 14.65 12.87
N SER A 837 26.86 15.82 12.64
CA SER A 837 26.56 17.05 13.40
C SER A 837 25.35 17.84 12.91
N VAL A 838 24.84 17.54 11.70
CA VAL A 838 23.74 18.27 11.06
C VAL A 838 22.80 17.29 10.38
N SER A 839 21.52 17.35 10.69
CA SER A 839 20.51 16.47 10.08
C SER A 839 20.32 16.80 8.60
N PRO A 840 20.35 15.81 7.68
CA PRO A 840 20.03 16.03 6.28
C PRO A 840 18.53 16.17 6.06
N GLN A 841 18.17 16.68 4.89
CA GLN A 841 16.81 16.58 4.39
C GLN A 841 16.64 15.26 3.61
N LEU A 842 15.60 14.49 3.94
CA LEU A 842 15.12 13.43 3.04
C LEU A 842 14.57 14.10 1.77
N TRP A 843 15.24 13.89 0.64
CA TRP A 843 14.97 14.59 -0.60
C TRP A 843 14.02 13.79 -1.49
N GLN A 844 12.96 14.45 -1.96
CA GLN A 844 12.00 13.93 -2.93
C GLN A 844 11.70 15.02 -3.97
N PRO A 845 11.39 14.67 -5.23
CA PRO A 845 11.00 15.64 -6.24
C PRO A 845 9.58 16.16 -5.98
N ALA A 846 9.31 17.40 -6.37
CA ALA A 846 8.00 18.05 -6.21
C ALA A 846 6.83 17.33 -6.94
N SER A 847 7.13 16.37 -7.82
CA SER A 847 6.14 15.50 -8.47
C SER A 847 5.64 14.34 -7.60
N GLY A 848 6.16 14.16 -6.37
CA GLY A 848 5.77 13.06 -5.47
C GLY A 848 6.19 11.65 -5.94
N ILE A 849 7.00 11.57 -6.99
CA ILE A 849 7.49 10.31 -7.56
C ILE A 849 8.58 9.74 -6.63
N LEU A 850 8.43 8.48 -6.21
CA LEU A 850 9.48 7.72 -5.55
C LEU A 850 10.34 6.98 -6.60
N MET A 851 11.63 6.80 -6.29
CA MET A 851 12.55 6.03 -7.12
C MET A 851 12.50 4.55 -6.73
N THR A 852 11.68 3.77 -7.41
CA THR A 852 11.41 2.35 -7.10
C THR A 852 11.79 1.45 -8.28
N ASN A 853 12.48 0.33 -8.02
CA ASN A 853 12.78 -0.67 -9.05
C ASN A 853 11.55 -1.52 -9.42
N ASP A 854 11.58 -2.11 -10.61
CA ASP A 854 10.66 -3.19 -11.01
C ASP A 854 10.92 -4.45 -10.15
N ILE A 855 9.82 -5.03 -9.64
CA ILE A 855 9.79 -6.28 -8.85
C ILE A 855 8.73 -7.27 -9.38
N SER A 856 8.14 -7.01 -10.55
CA SER A 856 6.96 -7.73 -11.06
C SER A 856 7.16 -9.23 -11.35
N GLU A 857 8.41 -9.70 -11.42
CA GLU A 857 8.79 -11.06 -11.81
C GLU A 857 9.60 -11.80 -10.71
N THR A 858 9.77 -11.25 -9.49
CA THR A 858 10.61 -11.87 -8.44
C THR A 858 10.20 -11.47 -7.02
N ASN A 859 10.21 -12.42 -6.08
CA ASN A 859 9.98 -12.17 -4.66
C ASN A 859 11.04 -11.19 -4.09
N PRO A 860 10.65 -10.06 -3.45
CA PRO A 860 11.59 -9.11 -2.85
C PRO A 860 12.45 -9.68 -1.69
N GLU A 861 12.19 -10.89 -1.18
CA GLU A 861 13.12 -11.58 -0.28
C GLU A 861 14.37 -12.10 -0.99
N ASP A 862 14.14 -12.75 -2.14
CA ASP A 862 15.16 -13.52 -2.86
C ASP A 862 15.89 -12.66 -3.89
N ALA A 863 15.23 -11.61 -4.38
CA ALA A 863 15.78 -10.58 -5.25
C ALA A 863 16.99 -9.87 -4.63
N VAL A 864 18.21 -10.21 -5.07
CA VAL A 864 19.45 -9.58 -4.59
C VAL A 864 19.56 -8.13 -5.12
N PRO A 865 19.35 -7.08 -4.29
CA PRO A 865 19.26 -5.72 -4.83
C PRO A 865 20.64 -5.19 -5.20
N CYS A 866 20.73 -4.35 -6.22
CA CYS A 866 22.00 -3.74 -6.63
C CYS A 866 21.81 -2.30 -7.09
N ILE A 867 22.82 -1.45 -6.79
CA ILE A 867 22.88 -0.04 -7.19
C ILE A 867 24.28 0.25 -7.70
N ALA A 868 24.38 1.12 -8.71
CA ALA A 868 25.61 1.78 -9.11
C ALA A 868 25.32 3.25 -9.43
N LEU A 869 26.14 4.15 -8.90
CA LEU A 869 26.00 5.59 -9.09
C LEU A 869 26.94 6.08 -10.21
N SER A 870 26.44 6.93 -11.09
CA SER A 870 27.26 7.59 -12.11
C SER A 870 28.24 8.60 -11.50
N LYS A 871 29.42 8.77 -12.10
CA LYS A 871 30.51 9.63 -11.57
C LYS A 871 30.13 11.10 -11.33
N ASN A 872 29.05 11.58 -11.94
CA ASN A 872 28.57 12.96 -11.84
C ASN A 872 27.30 13.10 -10.98
N ASP A 873 26.99 12.09 -10.16
CA ASP A 873 25.87 12.03 -9.20
C ASP A 873 24.47 12.29 -9.81
N SER A 874 24.36 12.31 -11.14
CA SER A 874 23.17 12.74 -11.88
C SER A 874 22.22 11.58 -12.20
N TYR A 875 22.78 10.37 -12.28
CA TYR A 875 22.05 9.14 -12.58
C TYR A 875 22.46 8.03 -11.60
N VAL A 876 21.48 7.23 -11.19
CA VAL A 876 21.72 5.93 -10.54
C VAL A 876 21.09 4.85 -11.40
N MET A 877 21.78 3.72 -11.52
CA MET A 877 21.27 2.52 -12.17
C MET A 877 21.08 1.45 -11.10
N SER A 878 19.93 0.77 -11.12
CA SER A 878 19.57 -0.20 -10.07
C SER A 878 18.68 -1.34 -10.58
N ALA A 879 18.69 -2.46 -9.87
CA ALA A 879 17.73 -3.56 -10.01
C ALA A 879 17.42 -4.20 -8.64
N SER A 880 16.25 -4.83 -8.56
CA SER A 880 15.75 -5.61 -7.43
C SER A 880 15.04 -6.86 -7.96
N GLY A 881 15.79 -7.79 -8.57
CA GLY A 881 15.22 -8.98 -9.23
C GLY A 881 14.71 -8.68 -10.65
N GLY A 882 13.85 -7.67 -10.79
CA GLY A 882 13.37 -7.17 -12.08
C GLY A 882 14.38 -6.36 -12.90
N LYS A 883 13.86 -5.70 -13.94
CA LYS A 883 14.63 -5.03 -15.02
C LYS A 883 15.60 -3.96 -14.50
N VAL A 884 16.80 -3.90 -15.08
CA VAL A 884 17.81 -2.89 -14.72
C VAL A 884 17.34 -1.52 -15.19
N SER A 885 17.10 -0.63 -14.22
CA SER A 885 16.46 0.66 -14.42
C SER A 885 17.44 1.80 -14.22
N LEU A 886 17.48 2.75 -15.16
CA LEU A 886 18.30 3.97 -15.07
C LEU A 886 17.43 5.15 -14.61
N PHE A 887 17.70 5.70 -13.43
CA PHE A 887 16.94 6.79 -12.83
C PHE A 887 17.71 8.12 -12.83
N ASN A 888 16.96 9.20 -12.96
CA ASN A 888 17.48 10.57 -12.83
C ASN A 888 17.43 11.05 -11.35
N MET A 889 18.58 11.41 -10.78
CA MET A 889 18.74 11.80 -9.35
C MET A 889 18.11 13.16 -8.98
N MET A 890 17.56 13.89 -9.96
CA MET A 890 16.90 15.19 -9.81
C MET A 890 15.38 15.14 -10.06
N THR A 891 14.84 14.01 -10.55
CA THR A 891 13.40 13.86 -10.84
C THR A 891 12.80 12.52 -10.42
N PHE A 892 13.63 11.55 -10.03
CA PHE A 892 13.30 10.16 -9.72
C PHE A 892 12.58 9.39 -10.83
N LYS A 893 12.43 9.99 -12.02
CA LYS A 893 11.91 9.31 -13.21
C LYS A 893 12.91 8.27 -13.69
N VAL A 894 12.39 7.11 -14.03
CA VAL A 894 13.03 6.15 -14.93
C VAL A 894 13.26 6.85 -16.27
N MET A 895 14.48 6.83 -16.77
CA MET A 895 14.84 7.32 -18.10
C MET A 895 14.74 6.21 -19.15
N THR A 896 15.06 4.98 -18.75
CA THR A 896 15.07 3.78 -19.58
C THR A 896 15.21 2.54 -18.68
N THR A 897 14.75 1.38 -19.17
CA THR A 897 14.91 0.07 -18.53
C THR A 897 15.51 -0.92 -19.51
N PHE A 898 16.33 -1.83 -19.01
CA PHE A 898 17.14 -2.74 -19.82
C PHE A 898 17.02 -4.19 -19.32
N MET A 899 17.28 -5.15 -20.22
CA MET A 899 17.23 -6.60 -20.01
C MET A 899 15.89 -7.17 -19.52
N PRO A 900 14.99 -7.57 -20.43
CA PRO A 900 13.91 -8.51 -20.17
C PRO A 900 14.23 -9.92 -20.71
N PRO A 901 13.75 -11.03 -20.09
CA PRO A 901 13.33 -11.23 -18.69
C PRO A 901 14.54 -11.87 -17.92
N PRO A 902 14.46 -12.88 -17.00
CA PRO A 902 15.62 -13.31 -16.22
C PRO A 902 16.76 -13.93 -17.08
N PRO A 903 18.03 -13.91 -16.61
CA PRO A 903 18.45 -13.91 -15.20
C PRO A 903 18.39 -12.54 -14.51
N ALA A 904 18.18 -12.55 -13.19
CA ALA A 904 18.24 -11.34 -12.38
C ALA A 904 19.67 -10.75 -12.28
N ALA A 905 19.76 -9.43 -12.17
CA ALA A 905 21.00 -8.72 -11.88
C ALA A 905 21.26 -8.64 -10.37
N THR A 906 22.43 -9.09 -9.93
CA THR A 906 22.83 -9.22 -8.52
C THR A 906 23.90 -8.22 -8.08
N PHE A 907 24.64 -7.66 -9.04
CA PHE A 907 25.67 -6.63 -8.82
C PHE A 907 25.82 -5.72 -10.04
N LEU A 908 26.20 -4.46 -9.83
CA LEU A 908 26.35 -3.46 -10.88
C LEU A 908 27.63 -2.65 -10.66
N ALA A 909 28.42 -2.42 -11.72
CA ALA A 909 29.61 -1.58 -11.66
C ALA A 909 29.80 -0.78 -12.97
N PHE A 910 29.93 0.54 -12.89
CA PHE A 910 30.33 1.38 -14.02
C PHE A 910 31.80 1.13 -14.40
N HIS A 911 32.11 1.15 -15.70
CA HIS A 911 33.49 1.08 -16.16
C HIS A 911 34.23 2.38 -15.77
N PRO A 912 35.43 2.29 -15.14
CA PRO A 912 36.10 3.46 -14.56
C PRO A 912 36.54 4.51 -15.58
N GLN A 913 36.60 4.19 -16.87
CA GLN A 913 36.96 5.14 -17.93
C GLN A 913 35.78 5.58 -18.81
N ASP A 914 34.76 4.74 -18.99
CA ASP A 914 33.64 4.99 -19.91
C ASP A 914 32.29 4.79 -19.20
N ASN A 915 31.56 5.87 -18.95
CA ASN A 915 30.28 5.83 -18.24
C ASN A 915 29.16 5.12 -19.04
N ASN A 916 29.36 4.84 -20.34
CA ASN A 916 28.41 4.09 -21.16
C ASN A 916 28.58 2.57 -20.97
N ILE A 917 29.76 2.09 -20.53
CA ILE A 917 30.05 0.67 -20.33
C ILE A 917 29.84 0.30 -18.86
N ILE A 918 29.16 -0.82 -18.64
CA ILE A 918 28.77 -1.32 -17.33
C ILE A 918 29.03 -2.82 -17.26
N ALA A 919 29.56 -3.30 -16.14
CA ALA A 919 29.58 -4.71 -15.80
C ALA A 919 28.38 -5.04 -14.90
N ILE A 920 27.54 -5.96 -15.36
CA ILE A 920 26.36 -6.46 -14.66
C ILE A 920 26.65 -7.89 -14.21
N GLY A 921 26.66 -8.13 -12.91
CA GLY A 921 26.76 -9.46 -12.32
C GLY A 921 25.37 -10.10 -12.31
N MET A 922 25.28 -11.34 -12.78
CA MET A 922 24.02 -12.06 -12.96
C MET A 922 23.85 -13.20 -11.95
N GLU A 923 22.61 -13.64 -11.79
CA GLU A 923 22.29 -14.84 -11.02
C GLU A 923 22.74 -16.14 -11.72
N ASP A 924 22.76 -16.19 -13.05
CA ASP A 924 23.18 -17.35 -13.87
C ASP A 924 24.70 -17.63 -13.86
N SER A 925 25.43 -17.13 -12.86
CA SER A 925 26.90 -17.12 -12.72
C SER A 925 27.69 -16.34 -13.77
N THR A 926 27.00 -15.61 -14.67
CA THR A 926 27.67 -14.84 -15.73
C THR A 926 27.81 -13.36 -15.40
N ILE A 927 28.69 -12.68 -16.13
CA ILE A 927 28.86 -11.22 -16.06
C ILE A 927 28.60 -10.68 -17.46
N GLN A 928 27.68 -9.71 -17.58
CA GLN A 928 27.41 -9.05 -18.85
C GLN A 928 28.11 -7.70 -18.88
N ILE A 929 28.99 -7.51 -19.86
CA ILE A 929 29.55 -6.20 -20.20
C ILE A 929 28.59 -5.56 -21.19
N TYR A 930 27.93 -4.50 -20.76
CA TYR A 930 26.78 -3.91 -21.42
C TYR A 930 27.02 -2.43 -21.75
N ASN A 931 26.45 -1.95 -22.87
CA ASN A 931 26.60 -0.59 -23.37
C ASN A 931 25.26 0.16 -23.37
N VAL A 932 25.05 0.95 -22.33
CA VAL A 932 23.83 1.72 -22.03
C VAL A 932 23.40 2.65 -23.18
N ARG A 933 24.34 3.12 -24.00
CA ARG A 933 24.06 4.10 -25.05
C ARG A 933 23.47 3.49 -26.33
N VAL A 934 23.64 2.19 -26.56
CA VAL A 934 23.19 1.50 -27.79
C VAL A 934 22.28 0.30 -27.51
N ASP A 935 22.06 -0.03 -26.24
CA ASP A 935 21.26 -1.17 -25.78
C ASP A 935 21.81 -2.55 -26.21
N GLU A 936 23.13 -2.73 -26.11
CA GLU A 936 23.81 -3.97 -26.53
C GLU A 936 24.75 -4.56 -25.46
N VAL A 937 24.79 -5.89 -25.39
CA VAL A 937 25.78 -6.65 -24.61
C VAL A 937 27.06 -6.79 -25.43
N LYS A 938 28.12 -6.06 -25.07
CA LYS A 938 29.45 -6.14 -25.70
C LYS A 938 30.14 -7.48 -25.45
N SER A 939 29.95 -8.12 -24.30
CA SER A 939 30.56 -9.42 -23.96
C SER A 939 29.81 -10.10 -22.81
N LYS A 940 29.70 -11.44 -22.82
CA LYS A 940 29.13 -12.23 -21.71
C LYS A 940 30.17 -13.20 -21.16
N LEU A 941 30.66 -12.91 -19.95
CA LEU A 941 31.77 -13.60 -19.31
C LEU A 941 31.23 -14.78 -18.49
N LYS A 942 31.88 -15.95 -18.59
CA LYS A 942 31.51 -17.17 -17.88
C LYS A 942 32.73 -17.75 -17.17
N GLY A 943 32.61 -18.13 -15.91
CA GLY A 943 33.75 -18.70 -15.19
C GLY A 943 33.66 -18.77 -13.67
N HIS A 944 32.56 -18.36 -13.05
CA HIS A 944 32.13 -18.78 -11.72
C HIS A 944 31.12 -19.94 -11.85
N GLN A 945 30.71 -20.56 -10.74
CA GLN A 945 29.73 -21.66 -10.67
C GLN A 945 28.38 -21.25 -10.05
N LYS A 946 28.31 -20.09 -9.39
CA LYS A 946 27.10 -19.53 -8.78
C LYS A 946 26.96 -18.04 -9.08
N ARG A 947 25.81 -17.45 -8.67
CA ARG A 947 25.51 -16.01 -8.76
C ARG A 947 26.70 -15.12 -8.40
N ILE A 948 26.85 -14.04 -9.15
CA ILE A 948 27.88 -13.03 -8.90
C ILE A 948 27.53 -12.25 -7.62
N THR A 949 28.52 -12.03 -6.76
CA THR A 949 28.36 -11.33 -5.47
C THR A 949 29.21 -10.06 -5.38
N GLY A 950 30.21 -9.86 -6.25
CA GLY A 950 30.96 -8.61 -6.31
C GLY A 950 31.65 -8.38 -7.64
N LEU A 951 31.81 -7.10 -7.99
CA LEU A 951 32.55 -6.60 -9.16
C LEU A 951 33.37 -5.38 -8.75
N ALA A 952 34.67 -5.36 -9.09
CA ALA A 952 35.56 -4.23 -8.83
C ALA A 952 36.56 -4.07 -9.97
N PHE A 953 36.74 -2.84 -10.48
CA PHE A 953 37.69 -2.53 -11.56
C PHE A 953 39.00 -1.94 -11.02
N SER A 954 40.11 -2.20 -11.71
CA SER A 954 41.40 -1.52 -11.54
C SER A 954 41.88 -0.98 -12.89
N ASN A 955 42.09 0.34 -12.96
CA ASN A 955 42.77 1.01 -14.07
C ASN A 955 44.26 0.68 -14.07
N THR A 956 44.89 0.65 -12.89
CA THR A 956 46.34 0.40 -12.75
C THR A 956 46.77 -0.96 -13.31
N LEU A 957 45.87 -1.95 -13.30
CA LEU A 957 46.13 -3.31 -13.76
C LEU A 957 45.38 -3.69 -15.06
N ASN A 958 44.55 -2.81 -15.63
CA ASN A 958 43.61 -3.13 -16.73
C ASN A 958 42.83 -4.44 -16.49
N VAL A 959 42.16 -4.55 -15.33
CA VAL A 959 41.34 -5.72 -14.98
C VAL A 959 40.01 -5.38 -14.30
N LEU A 960 39.04 -6.25 -14.56
CA LEU A 960 37.87 -6.46 -13.70
C LEU A 960 38.17 -7.66 -12.78
N VAL A 961 37.94 -7.51 -11.48
CA VAL A 961 37.88 -8.62 -10.53
C VAL A 961 36.43 -8.86 -10.15
N SER A 962 36.05 -10.13 -10.05
CA SER A 962 34.70 -10.55 -9.69
C SER A 962 34.72 -11.69 -8.67
N SER A 963 33.71 -11.71 -7.80
CA SER A 963 33.50 -12.77 -6.81
C SER A 963 32.11 -13.41 -6.98
N GLY A 964 31.99 -14.69 -6.62
CA GLY A 964 30.73 -15.44 -6.61
C GLY A 964 30.34 -15.98 -5.22
N ALA A 965 29.11 -16.49 -5.11
CA ALA A 965 28.61 -17.22 -3.92
C ALA A 965 29.17 -18.66 -3.78
N ASP A 966 30.15 -18.99 -4.62
CA ASP A 966 30.99 -20.20 -4.61
C ASP A 966 32.35 -19.96 -3.94
N ALA A 967 32.54 -18.77 -3.36
CA ALA A 967 33.80 -18.29 -2.80
C ALA A 967 34.97 -18.28 -3.82
N GLN A 968 34.68 -18.20 -5.12
CA GLN A 968 35.68 -18.03 -6.17
C GLN A 968 35.93 -16.55 -6.46
N LEU A 969 37.19 -16.22 -6.76
CA LEU A 969 37.62 -14.95 -7.35
C LEU A 969 38.05 -15.20 -8.79
N CYS A 970 37.56 -14.39 -9.73
CA CYS A 970 37.98 -14.41 -11.14
C CYS A 970 38.50 -13.03 -11.57
N MET A 971 39.64 -13.01 -12.26
CA MET A 971 40.21 -11.84 -12.93
C MET A 971 39.92 -11.90 -14.43
N TRP A 972 39.51 -10.76 -14.99
CA TRP A 972 39.28 -10.57 -16.41
C TRP A 972 40.10 -9.37 -16.90
N GLY A 973 40.73 -9.46 -18.07
CA GLY A 973 41.29 -8.26 -18.70
C GLY A 973 40.17 -7.28 -19.08
N THR A 974 40.35 -5.97 -18.91
CA THR A 974 39.43 -4.99 -19.53
C THR A 974 39.59 -4.98 -21.04
N ASP A 975 40.80 -5.27 -21.51
CA ASP A 975 41.15 -5.42 -22.91
C ASP A 975 40.74 -6.83 -23.37
N GLY A 976 39.69 -6.93 -24.18
CA GLY A 976 39.20 -8.21 -24.75
C GLY A 976 38.39 -9.12 -23.82
N TRP A 977 38.24 -8.78 -22.52
CA TRP A 977 37.40 -9.49 -21.54
C TRP A 977 37.74 -10.96 -21.27
N GLU A 978 38.95 -11.38 -21.62
CA GLU A 978 39.51 -12.72 -21.35
C GLU A 978 39.67 -13.03 -19.84
N LYS A 979 39.42 -14.27 -19.43
CA LYS A 979 39.65 -14.75 -18.05
C LYS A 979 41.14 -14.99 -17.82
N ARG A 980 41.83 -14.07 -17.15
CA ARG A 980 43.29 -14.15 -16.90
C ARG A 980 43.67 -15.12 -15.78
N LYS A 981 42.92 -15.12 -14.67
CA LYS A 981 43.16 -15.98 -13.49
C LYS A 981 41.86 -16.28 -12.74
N SER A 982 41.85 -17.36 -11.95
CA SER A 982 40.87 -17.53 -10.87
C SER A 982 41.42 -18.34 -9.71
N LYS A 983 40.92 -18.07 -8.51
CA LYS A 983 41.36 -18.72 -7.26
C LYS A 983 40.20 -18.81 -6.27
N PHE A 984 40.10 -19.92 -5.54
CA PHE A 984 39.13 -20.05 -4.46
C PHE A 984 39.66 -19.40 -3.17
N VAL A 985 38.76 -18.76 -2.43
CA VAL A 985 39.01 -18.25 -1.09
C VAL A 985 39.06 -19.44 -0.13
N GLN A 986 40.20 -19.63 0.54
CA GLN A 986 40.35 -20.70 1.52
C GLN A 986 39.50 -20.40 2.77
N VAL A 987 38.46 -21.19 2.98
CA VAL A 987 37.67 -21.27 4.22
C VAL A 987 38.26 -22.39 5.10
N GLN A 988 38.23 -22.22 6.43
CA GLN A 988 38.87 -23.19 7.34
C GLN A 988 38.14 -24.55 7.37
N PRO A 989 38.88 -25.68 7.38
CA PRO A 989 38.30 -27.02 7.46
C PRO A 989 37.89 -27.38 8.91
N GLY A 990 36.77 -26.83 9.38
CA GLY A 990 36.23 -27.10 10.72
C GLY A 990 34.70 -27.13 10.83
N GLY A 991 33.98 -26.83 9.74
CA GLY A 991 32.52 -26.85 9.67
C GLY A 991 31.99 -27.66 8.49
N ARG A 992 30.68 -27.92 8.45
CA ARG A 992 30.03 -28.73 7.41
C ARG A 992 30.12 -28.04 6.03
N SER A 993 30.99 -28.58 5.15
CA SER A 993 31.16 -28.13 3.75
C SER A 993 31.68 -26.69 3.60
N PRO A 994 32.12 -26.23 2.41
CA PRO A 994 32.35 -24.80 2.20
C PRO A 994 31.01 -24.05 2.34
N SER A 995 30.89 -23.21 3.37
CA SER A 995 29.66 -22.46 3.64
C SER A 995 29.32 -21.52 2.48
N MET A 996 28.01 -21.38 2.19
CA MET A 996 27.54 -20.62 1.03
C MET A 996 27.47 -19.12 1.34
N GLY A 997 28.63 -18.50 1.58
CA GLY A 997 28.76 -17.09 1.91
C GLY A 997 28.82 -16.16 0.69
N ASP A 998 28.20 -14.99 0.85
CA ASP A 998 28.24 -13.90 -0.14
C ASP A 998 29.63 -13.21 -0.11
N THR A 999 30.51 -13.51 -1.06
CA THR A 999 31.87 -12.91 -1.11
C THR A 999 31.84 -11.53 -1.77
N ARG A 1000 32.29 -10.48 -1.09
CA ARG A 1000 32.40 -9.10 -1.64
C ARG A 1000 33.86 -8.72 -1.89
N VAL A 1001 34.10 -7.85 -2.87
CA VAL A 1001 35.45 -7.40 -3.28
C VAL A 1001 35.51 -5.89 -3.48
N GLN A 1002 36.61 -5.26 -3.05
CA GLN A 1002 36.87 -3.83 -3.22
C GLN A 1002 38.37 -3.58 -3.42
N PHE A 1003 38.74 -2.73 -4.37
CA PHE A 1003 40.13 -2.30 -4.52
C PHE A 1003 40.52 -1.28 -3.44
N HIS A 1004 41.76 -1.39 -2.97
CA HIS A 1004 42.46 -0.35 -2.21
C HIS A 1004 42.78 0.84 -3.15
N ASN A 1005 43.04 2.03 -2.62
CA ASN A 1005 43.29 3.25 -3.41
C ASN A 1005 44.48 3.13 -4.42
N ASP A 1006 45.45 2.25 -4.16
CA ASP A 1006 46.55 1.93 -5.11
C ASP A 1006 46.10 1.08 -6.33
N GLN A 1007 44.90 0.50 -6.27
CA GLN A 1007 44.31 -0.41 -7.25
C GLN A 1007 45.15 -1.67 -7.56
N VAL A 1008 46.08 -2.01 -6.67
CA VAL A 1008 46.92 -3.22 -6.71
C VAL A 1008 46.58 -4.17 -5.56
N ARG A 1009 46.19 -3.65 -4.39
CA ARG A 1009 45.63 -4.44 -3.29
C ARG A 1009 44.10 -4.55 -3.39
N LEU A 1010 43.57 -5.71 -3.02
CA LEU A 1010 42.15 -6.04 -3.05
C LEU A 1010 41.70 -6.51 -1.66
N LEU A 1011 40.71 -5.85 -1.08
CA LEU A 1011 39.96 -6.38 0.06
C LEU A 1011 38.97 -7.43 -0.44
N VAL A 1012 38.98 -8.58 0.21
CA VAL A 1012 38.04 -9.69 0.02
C VAL A 1012 37.32 -9.90 1.36
N VAL A 1013 36.00 -9.78 1.33
CA VAL A 1013 35.13 -9.89 2.50
C VAL A 1013 34.29 -11.15 2.35
N HIS A 1014 34.35 -12.03 3.34
CA HIS A 1014 33.52 -13.22 3.47
C HIS A 1014 32.97 -13.28 4.89
N GLU A 1015 31.82 -13.93 5.09
CA GLU A 1015 31.17 -14.10 6.41
C GLU A 1015 32.12 -14.59 7.52
N SER A 1016 33.12 -15.40 7.16
CA SER A 1016 34.10 -16.00 8.07
C SER A 1016 35.48 -15.34 8.05
N GLN A 1017 35.75 -14.32 7.21
CA GLN A 1017 37.05 -13.64 7.20
C GLN A 1017 37.10 -12.31 6.43
N LEU A 1018 37.94 -11.39 6.93
CA LEU A 1018 38.50 -10.29 6.16
C LEU A 1018 39.86 -10.71 5.62
N ALA A 1019 40.15 -10.44 4.35
CA ALA A 1019 41.45 -10.77 3.78
C ALA A 1019 41.90 -9.73 2.74
N VAL A 1020 43.19 -9.41 2.72
CA VAL A 1020 43.80 -8.50 1.73
C VAL A 1020 44.65 -9.33 0.79
N TYR A 1021 44.46 -9.12 -0.51
CA TYR A 1021 45.11 -9.85 -1.59
C TYR A 1021 45.93 -8.91 -2.49
N GLU A 1022 47.04 -9.40 -3.04
CA GLU A 1022 47.72 -8.79 -4.18
C GLU A 1022 46.94 -9.16 -5.45
N ALA A 1023 46.23 -8.19 -6.04
CA ALA A 1023 45.27 -8.46 -7.11
C ALA A 1023 45.94 -9.06 -8.35
N ALA A 1024 47.14 -8.58 -8.74
CA ALA A 1024 47.88 -9.09 -9.90
C ALA A 1024 48.21 -10.60 -9.83
N LYS A 1025 48.29 -11.17 -8.63
CA LYS A 1025 48.55 -12.61 -8.41
C LYS A 1025 47.32 -13.38 -7.89
N LEU A 1026 46.35 -12.72 -7.29
CA LEU A 1026 45.37 -13.30 -6.34
C LEU A 1026 46.03 -13.97 -5.14
N ASP A 1027 47.17 -13.46 -4.65
CA ASP A 1027 47.85 -14.00 -3.46
C ASP A 1027 47.42 -13.27 -2.18
N ARG A 1028 47.09 -14.04 -1.13
CA ARG A 1028 46.56 -13.52 0.13
C ARG A 1028 47.71 -12.98 0.99
N LEU A 1029 47.80 -11.66 1.13
CA LEU A 1029 48.80 -10.95 1.91
C LEU A 1029 48.48 -10.95 3.41
N ARG A 1030 47.20 -10.77 3.75
CA ARG A 1030 46.69 -10.75 5.14
C ARG A 1030 45.37 -11.52 5.24
N GLN A 1031 45.09 -12.03 6.44
CA GLN A 1031 43.84 -12.68 6.81
C GLN A 1031 43.51 -12.33 8.25
N TRP A 1032 42.25 -12.02 8.54
CA TRP A 1032 41.68 -11.91 9.87
C TRP A 1032 40.36 -12.70 9.89
N VAL A 1033 40.11 -13.40 11.00
CA VAL A 1033 38.98 -14.32 11.19
C VAL A 1033 38.25 -13.89 12.47
N PRO A 1034 36.91 -13.91 12.52
CA PRO A 1034 36.13 -13.65 13.74
C PRO A 1034 36.63 -14.47 14.94
N GLN A 1035 37.08 -13.74 15.96
CA GLN A 1035 37.60 -14.21 17.25
C GLN A 1035 37.33 -13.09 18.27
N ASN A 1036 37.31 -13.43 19.57
CA ASN A 1036 37.07 -12.46 20.66
C ASN A 1036 37.94 -11.19 20.47
N PRO A 1037 37.36 -9.98 20.50
CA PRO A 1037 36.00 -9.62 20.94
C PRO A 1037 34.93 -9.53 19.84
N PHE A 1038 35.19 -10.07 18.64
CA PHE A 1038 34.24 -10.15 17.52
C PHE A 1038 33.95 -11.63 17.19
N PRO A 1039 33.11 -12.34 17.98
CA PRO A 1039 32.85 -13.77 17.79
C PRO A 1039 31.81 -14.08 16.69
N ALA A 1040 31.09 -13.07 16.19
CA ALA A 1040 30.03 -13.23 15.20
C ALA A 1040 30.54 -13.17 13.75
N ALA A 1041 29.74 -13.69 12.81
CA ALA A 1041 30.02 -13.58 11.38
C ALA A 1041 30.01 -12.12 10.90
N ILE A 1042 30.83 -11.83 9.89
CA ILE A 1042 30.91 -10.53 9.22
C ILE A 1042 29.69 -10.37 8.30
N SER A 1043 28.93 -9.30 8.46
CA SER A 1043 27.79 -8.99 7.58
C SER A 1043 28.21 -8.16 6.36
N ASN A 1044 29.14 -7.22 6.54
CA ASN A 1044 29.63 -6.33 5.50
C ASN A 1044 30.97 -5.70 5.90
N ALA A 1045 31.81 -5.31 4.93
CA ALA A 1045 32.98 -4.48 5.22
C ALA A 1045 33.43 -3.65 4.00
N THR A 1046 34.05 -2.49 4.25
CA THR A 1046 34.52 -1.55 3.21
C THR A 1046 35.76 -0.76 3.68
N TYR A 1047 36.63 -0.37 2.75
CA TYR A 1047 37.74 0.56 3.01
C TYR A 1047 37.23 1.99 3.30
N SER A 1048 37.97 2.75 4.11
CA SER A 1048 37.92 4.21 4.11
C SER A 1048 38.37 4.80 2.76
N CYS A 1049 38.04 6.08 2.48
CA CYS A 1049 38.43 6.72 1.21
C CYS A 1049 39.94 6.86 1.00
N ASP A 1050 40.73 6.96 2.07
CA ASP A 1050 42.20 6.88 2.03
C ASP A 1050 42.74 5.44 2.06
N SER A 1051 41.85 4.46 2.23
CA SER A 1051 42.12 3.02 2.43
C SER A 1051 43.05 2.67 3.60
N GLN A 1052 43.23 3.57 4.58
CA GLN A 1052 44.00 3.29 5.81
C GLN A 1052 43.19 2.49 6.86
N LEU A 1053 41.86 2.54 6.78
CA LEU A 1053 40.95 1.84 7.68
C LEU A 1053 40.04 0.88 6.90
N ILE A 1054 39.56 -0.16 7.57
CA ILE A 1054 38.47 -1.01 7.12
C ILE A 1054 37.36 -0.94 8.17
N TYR A 1055 36.16 -0.58 7.74
CA TYR A 1055 34.94 -0.64 8.55
C TYR A 1055 34.26 -1.97 8.31
N ALA A 1056 34.01 -2.76 9.37
CA ALA A 1056 33.35 -4.06 9.27
C ALA A 1056 32.18 -4.17 10.26
N GLY A 1057 31.04 -4.65 9.77
CA GLY A 1057 29.85 -4.92 10.55
C GLY A 1057 29.70 -6.41 10.85
N PHE A 1058 29.10 -6.73 11.99
CA PHE A 1058 28.94 -8.09 12.48
C PHE A 1058 27.47 -8.40 12.81
N VAL A 1059 27.09 -9.67 12.71
CA VAL A 1059 25.70 -10.14 12.91
C VAL A 1059 25.23 -10.04 14.38
N ASP A 1060 26.15 -9.84 15.34
CA ASP A 1060 25.83 -9.50 16.74
C ASP A 1060 25.42 -8.02 16.94
N GLY A 1061 25.44 -7.22 15.86
CA GLY A 1061 25.19 -5.78 15.92
C GLY A 1061 26.41 -4.96 16.35
N SER A 1062 27.61 -5.54 16.45
CA SER A 1062 28.84 -4.77 16.67
C SER A 1062 29.44 -4.26 15.36
N VAL A 1063 30.25 -3.19 15.45
CA VAL A 1063 31.04 -2.65 14.34
C VAL A 1063 32.50 -2.58 14.77
N GLY A 1064 33.40 -3.11 13.94
CA GLY A 1064 34.84 -3.02 14.11
C GLY A 1064 35.46 -2.03 13.13
N VAL A 1065 36.34 -1.16 13.65
CA VAL A 1065 37.25 -0.36 12.83
C VAL A 1065 38.61 -1.05 12.87
N PHE A 1066 39.12 -1.46 11.72
CA PHE A 1066 40.39 -2.16 11.57
C PHE A 1066 41.43 -1.28 10.89
N ASP A 1067 42.69 -1.48 11.25
CA ASP A 1067 43.84 -0.99 10.48
C ASP A 1067 44.00 -1.79 9.18
N ALA A 1068 44.03 -1.11 8.03
CA ALA A 1068 44.01 -1.77 6.72
C ALA A 1068 45.30 -2.53 6.39
N GLU A 1069 46.46 -2.08 6.89
CA GLU A 1069 47.75 -2.69 6.58
C GLU A 1069 48.01 -3.95 7.41
N SER A 1070 47.60 -3.96 8.68
CA SER A 1070 47.84 -5.06 9.62
C SER A 1070 46.63 -5.97 9.88
N LEU A 1071 45.42 -5.56 9.48
CA LEU A 1071 44.12 -6.15 9.87
C LEU A 1071 43.94 -6.28 11.40
N ARG A 1072 44.55 -5.37 12.17
CA ARG A 1072 44.34 -5.31 13.63
C ARG A 1072 43.12 -4.45 13.95
N PRO A 1073 42.21 -4.89 14.84
CA PRO A 1073 41.09 -4.05 15.29
C PRO A 1073 41.63 -2.88 16.11
N ARG A 1074 41.23 -1.67 15.74
CA ARG A 1074 41.54 -0.39 16.43
C ARG A 1074 40.44 0.03 17.39
N CYS A 1075 39.19 -0.19 17.01
CA CYS A 1075 38.02 0.18 17.78
C CYS A 1075 36.89 -0.85 17.62
N ARG A 1076 36.16 -1.12 18.70
CA ARG A 1076 34.87 -1.84 18.68
C ARG A 1076 33.77 -0.88 19.12
N LEU A 1077 32.77 -0.66 18.27
CA LEU A 1077 31.53 0.02 18.65
C LEU A 1077 30.51 -1.05 19.03
N ALA A 1078 29.98 -0.95 20.25
CA ALA A 1078 28.94 -1.83 20.74
C ALA A 1078 27.59 -1.57 20.02
N PRO A 1079 26.66 -2.54 20.04
CA PRO A 1079 25.32 -2.35 19.46
C PRO A 1079 24.59 -1.14 20.05
N SER A 1080 24.73 -0.90 21.37
CA SER A 1080 24.15 0.22 22.12
C SER A 1080 24.53 1.62 21.63
N VAL A 1081 25.60 1.75 20.84
CA VAL A 1081 26.03 3.05 20.27
C VAL A 1081 25.13 3.49 19.11
N HIS A 1082 24.55 2.52 18.38
CA HIS A 1082 23.82 2.78 17.13
C HIS A 1082 22.48 2.02 17.03
N ILE A 1083 22.07 1.30 18.08
CA ILE A 1083 20.77 0.63 18.16
C ILE A 1083 20.03 1.19 19.39
N PRO A 1084 18.87 1.84 19.21
CA PRO A 1084 18.14 2.45 20.33
C PRO A 1084 17.71 1.41 21.39
N PRO A 1085 17.78 1.74 22.70
CA PRO A 1085 17.25 0.88 23.75
C PRO A 1085 15.72 0.75 23.61
N GLY A 1086 15.23 -0.50 23.56
CA GLY A 1086 13.80 -0.81 23.46
C GLY A 1086 13.41 -1.80 22.35
N VAL A 1087 14.32 -2.16 21.44
CA VAL A 1087 14.03 -3.10 20.34
C VAL A 1087 14.11 -4.56 20.81
N SER A 1088 13.06 -5.02 21.50
CA SER A 1088 12.91 -6.42 21.91
C SER A 1088 12.29 -7.28 20.81
N GLY A 1089 12.92 -8.40 20.46
CA GLY A 1089 12.32 -9.44 19.59
C GLY A 1089 12.97 -9.65 18.21
N SER A 1090 14.07 -8.96 17.89
CA SER A 1090 14.94 -9.30 16.76
C SER A 1090 16.33 -8.68 16.94
N THR A 1091 17.40 -9.41 16.62
CA THR A 1091 18.76 -8.86 16.62
C THR A 1091 18.89 -7.85 15.47
N VAL A 1092 18.92 -6.56 15.81
CA VAL A 1092 19.26 -5.51 14.85
C VAL A 1092 20.77 -5.50 14.63
N TYR A 1093 21.21 -5.40 13.38
CA TYR A 1093 22.63 -5.38 13.02
C TYR A 1093 22.85 -4.63 11.69
N PRO A 1094 24.07 -4.13 11.41
CA PRO A 1094 24.40 -3.50 10.13
C PRO A 1094 24.40 -4.53 8.99
N LEU A 1095 23.52 -4.36 8.01
CA LEU A 1095 23.50 -5.14 6.76
C LEU A 1095 24.51 -4.64 5.74
N VAL A 1096 24.74 -3.32 5.70
CA VAL A 1096 25.64 -2.66 4.76
C VAL A 1096 26.39 -1.51 5.41
N ILE A 1097 27.61 -1.26 4.95
CA ILE A 1097 28.44 -0.12 5.36
C ILE A 1097 28.90 0.64 4.11
N ALA A 1098 28.85 1.97 4.17
CA ALA A 1098 29.43 2.84 3.15
C ALA A 1098 30.41 3.81 3.82
N ALA A 1099 31.68 3.84 3.39
CA ALA A 1099 32.61 4.88 3.81
C ALA A 1099 32.34 6.20 3.05
N HIS A 1100 32.56 7.34 3.70
CA HIS A 1100 32.43 8.63 3.04
C HIS A 1100 33.58 8.85 2.03
N PRO A 1101 33.33 9.33 0.79
CA PRO A 1101 34.34 9.37 -0.28
C PRO A 1101 35.47 10.37 -0.06
N ALA A 1102 35.34 11.29 0.91
CA ALA A 1102 36.31 12.36 1.14
C ALA A 1102 36.57 12.68 2.64
N GLU A 1103 36.15 11.80 3.57
CA GLU A 1103 36.38 11.99 5.01
C GLU A 1103 36.71 10.60 5.63
N PRO A 1104 37.98 10.27 5.90
CA PRO A 1104 38.39 8.88 6.10
C PRO A 1104 37.87 8.26 7.41
N ASN A 1105 37.56 9.08 8.42
CA ASN A 1105 37.00 8.65 9.70
C ASN A 1105 35.46 8.57 9.71
N GLN A 1106 34.75 8.87 8.60
CA GLN A 1106 33.29 8.84 8.55
C GLN A 1106 32.77 7.63 7.74
N PHE A 1107 31.76 6.96 8.29
CA PHE A 1107 31.02 5.90 7.60
C PHE A 1107 29.52 6.00 7.90
N ALA A 1108 28.73 5.37 7.03
CA ALA A 1108 27.30 5.18 7.23
C ALA A 1108 26.96 3.69 7.37
N LEU A 1109 26.01 3.38 8.26
CA LEU A 1109 25.44 2.06 8.46
C LEU A 1109 24.02 2.00 7.89
N GLY A 1110 23.72 0.92 7.17
CA GLY A 1110 22.36 0.51 6.83
C GLY A 1110 21.97 -0.71 7.66
N LEU A 1111 20.94 -0.58 8.48
CA LEU A 1111 20.58 -1.57 9.51
C LEU A 1111 19.46 -2.53 9.05
N SER A 1112 19.35 -3.67 9.73
CA SER A 1112 18.27 -4.64 9.52
C SER A 1112 16.89 -4.17 10.02
N ASP A 1113 16.83 -3.13 10.87
CA ASP A 1113 15.58 -2.42 11.22
C ASP A 1113 15.20 -1.32 10.21
N GLY A 1114 15.93 -1.21 9.10
CA GLY A 1114 15.75 -0.16 8.10
C GLY A 1114 16.29 1.22 8.47
N GLY A 1115 16.88 1.37 9.65
CA GLY A 1115 17.58 2.59 10.03
C GLY A 1115 18.82 2.83 9.17
N VAL A 1116 19.03 4.08 8.77
CA VAL A 1116 20.32 4.55 8.23
C VAL A 1116 20.94 5.50 9.25
N GLN A 1117 22.23 5.33 9.53
CA GLN A 1117 22.97 6.20 10.45
C GLN A 1117 24.31 6.63 9.85
N VAL A 1118 24.76 7.85 10.19
CA VAL A 1118 26.11 8.34 9.89
C VAL A 1118 26.89 8.45 11.21
N ILE A 1119 28.11 7.92 11.23
CA ILE A 1119 28.95 7.80 12.43
C ILE A 1119 30.33 8.41 12.19
N GLU A 1120 30.81 9.17 13.18
CA GLU A 1120 32.10 9.87 13.22
C GLU A 1120 32.71 9.79 14.63
N PRO A 1121 34.03 9.93 14.80
CA PRO A 1121 34.65 10.13 16.12
C PRO A 1121 34.23 11.50 16.71
N LEU A 1122 34.49 11.69 18.00
CA LEU A 1122 34.40 13.00 18.63
C LEU A 1122 35.47 13.96 18.09
N GLU A 1123 35.17 15.27 18.05
CA GLU A 1123 36.12 16.30 17.55
C GLU A 1123 37.40 16.38 18.38
N SER A 1124 37.34 16.00 19.66
CA SER A 1124 38.48 15.92 20.57
C SER A 1124 39.44 14.75 20.27
N GLU A 1125 38.98 13.69 19.60
CA GLU A 1125 39.83 12.55 19.19
C GLU A 1125 40.21 12.62 17.71
N GLY A 1126 39.27 13.02 16.84
CA GLY A 1126 39.45 13.20 15.39
C GLY A 1126 39.76 11.92 14.60
N LYS A 1127 40.07 10.79 15.25
CA LYS A 1127 40.44 9.50 14.66
C LYS A 1127 39.94 8.34 15.53
N TRP A 1128 39.57 7.23 14.91
CA TRP A 1128 39.15 6.03 15.64
C TRP A 1128 40.31 5.35 16.41
N GLY A 1129 40.15 5.19 17.73
CA GLY A 1129 41.05 4.40 18.57
C GLY A 1129 42.38 5.10 18.89
N THR A 1130 42.37 6.42 19.10
CA THR A 1130 43.51 7.15 19.67
C THR A 1130 43.13 7.69 21.05
N GLY A 1131 43.79 7.20 22.10
CA GLY A 1131 43.51 7.59 23.48
C GLY A 1131 43.71 9.09 23.76
N PRO A 1132 43.12 9.61 24.84
CA PRO A 1132 42.98 11.06 25.08
C PRO A 1132 44.33 11.78 25.20
N PRO A 1133 44.39 13.07 24.83
CA PRO A 1133 45.56 13.91 25.09
C PRO A 1133 45.81 14.04 26.59
N ALA A 1134 47.09 14.19 26.97
CA ALA A 1134 47.45 14.38 28.38
C ALA A 1134 47.08 15.81 28.82
N ASP A 1135 46.12 15.91 29.74
CA ASP A 1135 45.68 17.19 30.30
C ASP A 1135 46.73 17.79 31.25
N ASN A 1136 46.85 19.12 31.26
CA ASN A 1136 47.97 19.81 31.92
C ASN A 1136 47.74 20.03 33.43
N GLY A 1137 48.72 19.63 34.25
CA GLY A 1137 48.84 20.01 35.66
C GLY A 1137 50.07 20.89 35.90
N THR A 1138 49.86 22.13 36.33
CA THR A 1138 50.92 23.08 36.74
C THR A 1138 51.26 22.89 38.25
N ALA A 1139 52.35 23.39 38.84
CA ALA A 1139 53.29 24.44 38.42
C ALA A 1139 54.69 24.32 39.10
N SER A 1140 55.57 25.29 38.78
CA SER A 1140 56.85 25.73 39.41
C SER A 1140 58.16 25.31 38.69
N GLY A 1141 59.15 26.23 38.60
CA GLY A 1141 60.46 25.92 38.00
C GLY A 1141 61.41 27.09 37.65
N VAL A 1142 60.91 28.22 37.14
CA VAL A 1142 61.69 29.44 36.74
C VAL A 1142 62.78 29.20 35.62
N PRO A 1143 63.49 30.21 35.02
CA PRO A 1143 63.66 30.22 33.56
C PRO A 1143 65.08 30.47 32.98
N SER A 1144 65.29 30.14 31.69
CA SER A 1144 66.15 30.91 30.77
C SER A 1144 65.92 30.52 29.29
N GLY A 1145 66.01 31.51 28.39
CA GLY A 1145 66.31 31.36 26.96
C GLY A 1145 67.41 32.38 26.61
N PRO A 1146 67.55 32.88 25.35
CA PRO A 1146 66.97 32.41 24.09
C PRO A 1146 68.01 32.29 22.92
N ALA A 1147 67.64 31.63 21.82
CA ALA A 1147 68.31 31.67 20.50
C ALA A 1147 67.29 31.22 19.43
N SER A 1148 66.96 31.97 18.37
CA SER A 1148 67.68 32.16 17.10
C SER A 1148 68.24 30.87 16.49
N GLY A 1149 67.97 30.49 15.23
CA GLY A 1149 67.19 31.14 14.17
C GLY A 1149 67.81 30.87 12.78
N ASN A 1150 67.01 31.05 11.70
CA ASN A 1150 67.39 30.95 10.28
C ASN A 1150 67.83 29.58 9.68
N GLN A 1151 67.19 29.26 8.55
CA GLN A 1151 67.74 28.69 7.30
C GLN A 1151 68.33 27.25 7.31
N GLY A 1152 68.14 26.44 6.27
CA GLY A 1152 67.37 26.66 5.03
C GLY A 1152 67.23 25.40 4.15
N SER A 1153 66.70 25.60 2.94
CA SER A 1153 67.00 24.92 1.65
C SER A 1153 67.89 23.65 1.64
N ASP A 1154 67.62 22.60 0.85
CA ASP A 1154 66.91 22.61 -0.45
C ASP A 1154 66.45 21.21 -0.96
N GLN A 1155 65.70 21.23 -2.06
CA GLN A 1155 65.49 20.23 -3.13
C GLN A 1155 66.27 18.89 -3.12
N THR A 1156 65.50 17.77 -3.09
CA THR A 1156 65.38 16.66 -4.09
C THR A 1156 66.58 16.12 -4.91
N PRO A 1157 66.51 14.91 -5.53
CA PRO A 1157 65.56 13.78 -5.38
C PRO A 1157 66.21 12.38 -5.27
N ARG A 1158 65.42 11.36 -4.90
CA ARG A 1158 65.33 10.09 -5.65
C ARG A 1158 64.05 9.33 -5.36
#